data_AF-A0A5N4DIH9-F1
#
_entry.id   AF-A0A5N4DIH9-F1
#
_cell.length_a   1.000
_cell.length_b   1.000
_cell.length_c   1.000
_cell.angle_alpha   90.00
_cell.angle_beta   90.00
_cell.angle_gamma   90.00
#
_symmetry.space_group_name_H-M   'P 1'
#
loop_
_entity.id
_entity.type
_entity.pdbx_description
1 polymer ?
#
loop_
_entity_poly.entity_id
_entity_poly.type
_entity_poly.pdbx_seq_one_letter_code
_entity_poly.pdbx_strand_id
1 'polypeptide(L)'
;MNLFHLAFLFFSKCFHIPYVVENFPMKERTDEELKELKKVVQQKNIEAECLRLQKEIVEAQSGITLVKKHNEEEDEEEEDKTVKDSNLPNYLLGSLSTDFRVHTSLLSSQLELHSREEKINQIILLKDIIYKVKTAFNNEFDAAYKQKEIEIARIKERNVRIHEIILDLDLQESVWQPEFEDCEKPERTLVVENAEIRTLKHVTAWQKAKTELLVTHEMEQWLVSQGSNLRRQALMDMMGGVLEVKKEDILRMVIPQPAFMAKPETLWSEEERKKFKEYEKKVKELNEERDKYRKSLEAEMKKLQNAIQESTQSFDEHLKRLFEKRVKAEMVVNQEELKINNLVFSLLLDEEISSREAFLNNYLTRKQEEKSQTAEAIRKAREDLDVYKEHYDNLVAEDKVLDRSFKKEFSEIPSYQVDILYKLFKRRPRIHKQKVHSDTNSLVPFGERPGSGKLNKDAFAQLMKAMDDLDNINNMPEGLDPSVWDHFCMTRRTKVENEQEVKQKAAGLMEMAAFLRRRTDDDEKVQHEIEKVFHELILLQEDKVKFQLNLTIQILLKQGQVELENFQLLLDYSDAVLINRNIIEDLNSVIRTQGQKKVASMMESKEVHKGIFQIEWEHKKMEMEMEDLNQKAWDIQMLFFSRDHQKYLNEPNYDTLIAVQIGIMEQTIAVIDKTHKKNVENCKKLLKKLGRCSNQKDIANYTLSCNLREELVAVSERKDICNAMGSKLTCEKIAKERYENMMQYQKLTKISREQAEQISILQAEVERLRMKTFPALVQM
;
A
#
# COMPACT_ATOMS: atom_id res chain seq x y z
N MET A 1 -12.24 -42.31 -14.72
CA MET A 1 -11.44 -41.43 -13.83
C MET A 1 -11.20 -40.05 -14.44
N ASN A 2 -10.71 -39.90 -15.69
CA ASN A 2 -10.43 -38.56 -16.26
C ASN A 2 -11.65 -37.63 -16.44
N LEU A 3 -12.88 -38.15 -16.58
CA LEU A 3 -14.10 -37.34 -16.70
C LEU A 3 -14.57 -36.71 -15.37
N PHE A 4 -14.20 -37.28 -14.22
CA PHE A 4 -14.61 -36.75 -12.91
C PHE A 4 -13.80 -35.50 -12.49
N HIS A 5 -12.57 -35.35 -13.00
CA HIS A 5 -11.71 -34.20 -12.70
C HIS A 5 -12.11 -32.90 -13.40
N LEU A 6 -12.93 -32.96 -14.44
CA LEU A 6 -13.30 -31.78 -15.24
C LEU A 6 -14.40 -30.92 -14.60
N ALA A 7 -15.35 -31.52 -13.88
CA ALA A 7 -16.57 -30.85 -13.44
C ALA A 7 -16.62 -30.50 -11.94
N PHE A 8 -15.72 -31.02 -11.12
CA PHE A 8 -15.76 -30.87 -9.66
C PHE A 8 -14.62 -30.03 -9.09
N LEU A 9 -14.90 -29.34 -7.98
CA LEU A 9 -13.92 -28.63 -7.17
C LEU A 9 -13.08 -29.64 -6.38
N PHE A 10 -11.77 -29.63 -6.63
CA PHE A 10 -10.77 -30.40 -5.91
C PHE A 10 -9.88 -29.46 -5.11
N PHE A 11 -9.53 -29.90 -3.91
CA PHE A 11 -8.67 -29.17 -3.00
C PHE A 11 -7.33 -29.90 -2.86
N SER A 12 -6.24 -29.13 -2.86
CA SER A 12 -4.93 -29.61 -2.41
C SER A 12 -4.47 -28.76 -1.24
N LYS A 13 -4.09 -29.41 -0.15
CA LYS A 13 -3.60 -28.80 1.10
C LYS A 13 -2.10 -29.05 1.31
N CYS A 14 -1.45 -28.10 1.98
CA CYS A 14 -0.09 -28.30 2.49
C CYS A 14 -0.08 -29.34 3.63
N PHE A 15 1.08 -29.88 3.96
CA PHE A 15 1.29 -30.83 5.06
C PHE A 15 1.29 -30.14 6.42
N HIS A 16 1.96 -28.98 6.55
CA HIS A 16 2.13 -28.29 7.85
C HIS A 16 1.49 -26.91 7.90
N ILE A 17 1.20 -26.30 6.74
CA ILE A 17 0.68 -24.93 6.62
C ILE A 17 -0.82 -24.97 6.28
N PRO A 18 -1.68 -24.06 6.78
CA PRO A 18 -3.12 -24.07 6.47
C PRO A 18 -3.45 -23.46 5.09
N TYR A 19 -2.62 -23.67 4.07
CA TYR A 19 -2.93 -23.24 2.70
C TYR A 19 -3.71 -24.33 1.96
N VAL A 20 -4.73 -23.88 1.23
CA VAL A 20 -5.58 -24.73 0.39
C VAL A 20 -5.64 -24.10 -1.00
N VAL A 21 -5.40 -24.90 -2.03
CA VAL A 21 -5.51 -24.49 -3.44
C VAL A 21 -6.67 -25.23 -4.07
N GLU A 22 -7.50 -24.50 -4.81
CA GLU A 22 -8.64 -25.02 -5.57
C GLU A 22 -8.34 -25.00 -7.07
N ASN A 23 -8.78 -26.04 -7.78
CA ASN A 23 -8.81 -26.04 -9.24
C ASN A 23 -9.93 -25.14 -9.80
N PHE A 24 -9.87 -24.82 -11.10
CA PHE A 24 -10.98 -24.17 -11.79
C PHE A 24 -12.01 -25.23 -12.26
N PRO A 25 -13.30 -25.09 -11.93
CA PRO A 25 -14.34 -25.94 -12.51
C PRO A 25 -14.49 -25.63 -14.01
N MET A 26 -14.46 -26.66 -14.85
CA MET A 26 -14.49 -26.51 -16.31
C MET A 26 -15.74 -27.16 -16.89
N LYS A 27 -16.45 -26.41 -17.74
CA LYS A 27 -17.55 -26.95 -18.54
C LYS A 27 -17.00 -27.47 -19.86
N GLU A 28 -17.46 -28.66 -20.27
CA GLU A 28 -17.16 -29.15 -21.63
C GLU A 28 -17.74 -28.19 -22.67
N ARG A 29 -16.91 -27.83 -23.67
CA ARG A 29 -17.32 -26.96 -24.77
C ARG A 29 -18.26 -27.72 -25.70
N THR A 30 -19.32 -27.05 -26.13
CA THR A 30 -20.24 -27.60 -27.12
C THR A 30 -19.63 -27.59 -28.53
N ASP A 31 -20.09 -28.47 -29.40
CA ASP A 31 -19.61 -28.55 -30.79
C ASP A 31 -19.89 -27.25 -31.58
N GLU A 32 -20.95 -26.53 -31.21
CA GLU A 32 -21.32 -25.24 -31.81
C GLU A 32 -20.29 -24.15 -31.47
N GLU A 33 -19.95 -24.00 -30.19
CA GLU A 33 -18.93 -23.06 -29.71
C GLU A 33 -17.56 -23.32 -30.37
N LEU A 34 -17.19 -24.60 -30.54
CA LEU A 34 -15.94 -24.97 -31.20
C LEU A 34 -15.92 -24.64 -32.70
N LYS A 35 -17.06 -24.79 -33.39
CA LYS A 35 -17.18 -24.39 -34.81
C LYS A 35 -17.10 -22.88 -34.96
N GLU A 36 -17.78 -22.14 -34.09
CA GLU A 36 -17.77 -20.68 -34.10
C GLU A 36 -16.36 -20.14 -33.83
N LEU A 37 -15.68 -20.66 -32.80
CA LEU A 37 -14.29 -20.31 -32.49
C LEU A 37 -13.36 -20.58 -33.68
N LYS A 38 -13.48 -21.74 -34.33
CA LYS A 38 -12.67 -22.06 -35.53
C LYS A 38 -12.89 -21.06 -36.66
N LYS A 39 -14.14 -20.65 -36.90
CA LYS A 39 -14.49 -19.66 -37.91
C LYS A 39 -13.83 -18.31 -37.60
N VAL A 40 -13.95 -17.83 -36.36
CA VAL A 40 -13.37 -16.54 -35.94
C VAL A 40 -11.85 -16.56 -36.01
N VAL A 41 -11.20 -17.65 -35.58
CA VAL A 41 -9.74 -17.81 -35.66
C VAL A 41 -9.27 -17.80 -37.12
N GLN A 42 -9.97 -18.51 -38.02
CA GLN A 42 -9.65 -18.48 -39.45
C GLN A 42 -9.81 -17.08 -40.05
N GLN A 43 -10.91 -16.39 -39.73
CA GLN A 43 -11.14 -15.02 -40.15
C GLN A 43 -10.00 -14.10 -39.69
N LYS A 44 -9.61 -14.16 -38.42
CA LYS A 44 -8.53 -13.33 -37.87
C LYS A 44 -7.17 -13.64 -38.48
N ASN A 45 -6.88 -14.91 -38.77
CA ASN A 45 -5.66 -15.29 -39.48
C ASN A 45 -5.63 -14.69 -40.89
N ILE A 46 -6.75 -14.74 -41.61
CA ILE A 46 -6.87 -14.11 -42.94
C ILE A 46 -6.71 -12.60 -42.85
N GLU A 47 -7.37 -11.94 -41.88
CA GLU A 47 -7.22 -10.50 -41.63
C GLU A 47 -5.76 -10.11 -41.35
N ALA A 48 -5.07 -10.87 -40.49
CA ALA A 48 -3.67 -10.64 -40.16
C ALA A 48 -2.74 -10.83 -41.37
N GLU A 49 -2.97 -11.86 -42.19
CA GLU A 49 -2.22 -12.07 -43.43
C GLU A 49 -2.51 -10.98 -44.46
N CYS A 50 -3.76 -10.56 -44.63
CA CYS A 50 -4.13 -9.45 -45.49
C CYS A 50 -3.45 -8.15 -45.05
N LEU A 51 -3.43 -7.85 -43.75
CA LEU A 51 -2.72 -6.69 -43.20
C LEU A 51 -1.21 -6.78 -43.42
N ARG A 52 -0.62 -7.97 -43.28
CA ARG A 52 0.81 -8.19 -43.57
C ARG A 52 1.10 -7.94 -45.05
N LEU A 53 0.29 -8.49 -45.95
CA LEU A 53 0.42 -8.27 -47.39
C LEU A 53 0.21 -6.80 -47.77
N GLN A 54 -0.74 -6.09 -47.14
CA GLN A 54 -0.93 -4.65 -47.36
C GLN A 54 0.28 -3.84 -46.91
N LYS A 55 0.86 -4.17 -45.75
CA LYS A 55 2.12 -3.55 -45.29
C LYS A 55 3.26 -3.82 -46.26
N GLU A 56 3.43 -5.07 -46.68
CA GLU A 56 4.44 -5.45 -47.68
C GLU A 56 4.21 -4.73 -49.02
N ILE A 57 2.97 -4.54 -49.46
CA ILE A 57 2.65 -3.77 -50.68
C ILE A 57 2.98 -2.28 -50.50
N VAL A 58 2.63 -1.68 -49.36
CA VAL A 58 2.93 -0.26 -49.07
C VAL A 58 4.44 -0.03 -48.91
N GLU A 59 5.15 -0.96 -48.26
CA GLU A 59 6.61 -0.96 -48.12
C GLU A 59 7.30 -1.24 -49.45
N ALA A 60 6.76 -2.12 -50.30
CA ALA A 60 7.25 -2.33 -51.65
C ALA A 60 6.96 -1.11 -52.54
N GLN A 61 5.84 -0.41 -52.38
CA GLN A 61 5.53 0.83 -53.11
C GLN A 61 6.41 2.00 -52.65
N SER A 62 6.69 2.12 -51.35
CA SER A 62 7.64 3.11 -50.82
C SER A 62 9.07 2.76 -51.22
N GLY A 63 9.41 1.47 -51.26
CA GLY A 63 10.63 0.91 -51.83
C GLY A 63 10.77 1.22 -53.32
N ILE A 64 9.74 1.02 -54.14
CA ILE A 64 9.74 1.37 -55.58
C ILE A 64 9.87 2.89 -55.81
N THR A 65 9.36 3.71 -54.88
CA THR A 65 9.53 5.17 -54.91
C THR A 65 10.96 5.59 -54.54
N LEU A 66 11.65 4.82 -53.70
CA LEU A 66 13.06 4.98 -53.32
C LEU A 66 14.03 4.37 -54.35
N VAL A 67 13.68 3.26 -55.00
CA VAL A 67 14.48 2.53 -56.00
C VAL A 67 14.59 3.30 -57.33
N LYS A 68 13.70 4.27 -57.60
CA LYS A 68 13.94 5.25 -58.68
C LYS A 68 15.06 6.25 -58.36
N LYS A 69 15.64 6.25 -57.16
CA LYS A 69 16.70 7.17 -56.73
C LYS A 69 18.03 6.51 -56.33
N HIS A 70 18.12 5.20 -56.23
CA HIS A 70 19.40 4.52 -55.98
C HIS A 70 19.42 3.16 -56.68
N ASN A 71 20.01 3.14 -57.88
CA ASN A 71 20.75 1.98 -58.36
C ASN A 71 22.15 2.05 -57.73
N GLU A 72 22.74 0.88 -57.49
CA GLU A 72 24.09 0.63 -56.95
C GLU A 72 24.15 0.60 -55.41
N GLU A 73 23.96 -0.58 -54.79
CA GLU A 73 25.05 -1.46 -54.34
C GLU A 73 24.52 -2.60 -53.43
N GLU A 74 24.93 -3.82 -53.82
CA GLU A 74 25.29 -5.01 -53.05
C GLU A 74 24.25 -5.86 -52.28
N ASP A 75 24.47 -7.16 -52.49
CA ASP A 75 23.67 -8.32 -52.12
C ASP A 75 24.03 -8.86 -50.72
N GLU A 76 23.05 -9.62 -50.20
CA GLU A 76 23.13 -10.70 -49.22
C GLU A 76 23.40 -10.37 -47.75
N GLU A 77 22.36 -10.59 -46.93
CA GLU A 77 22.42 -11.54 -45.80
C GLU A 77 20.99 -11.98 -45.44
N GLU A 78 20.66 -13.25 -45.71
CA GLU A 78 19.52 -13.94 -45.10
C GLU A 78 19.84 -14.23 -43.64
N GLU A 79 19.25 -13.47 -42.70
CA GLU A 79 19.18 -13.86 -41.29
C GLU A 79 17.75 -14.23 -40.89
N ASP A 80 17.65 -15.48 -40.43
CA ASP A 80 16.63 -16.12 -39.62
C ASP A 80 15.35 -15.31 -39.34
N LYS A 81 14.24 -15.83 -39.87
CA LYS A 81 12.87 -15.58 -39.41
C LYS A 81 12.68 -16.12 -37.99
N THR A 82 13.28 -15.45 -37.02
CA THR A 82 12.76 -15.44 -35.66
C THR A 82 11.42 -14.74 -35.71
N VAL A 83 10.37 -15.46 -35.32
CA VAL A 83 9.01 -14.95 -35.13
C VAL A 83 9.12 -13.79 -34.14
N LYS A 84 9.20 -12.56 -34.63
CA LYS A 84 9.04 -11.36 -33.81
C LYS A 84 7.62 -11.41 -33.30
N ASP A 85 7.47 -11.82 -32.04
CA ASP A 85 6.27 -11.57 -31.26
C ASP A 85 5.85 -10.12 -31.54
N SER A 86 4.63 -9.95 -32.05
CA SER A 86 4.04 -8.64 -32.23
C SER A 86 4.01 -7.97 -30.86
N ASN A 87 5.03 -7.16 -30.57
CA ASN A 87 5.18 -6.36 -29.37
C ASN A 87 4.13 -5.24 -29.37
N LEU A 88 2.84 -5.59 -29.41
CA LEU A 88 1.85 -4.72 -28.77
C LEU A 88 2.21 -4.77 -27.28
N PRO A 89 2.57 -3.64 -26.67
CA PRO A 89 2.87 -3.64 -25.26
C PRO A 89 1.69 -4.21 -24.49
N ASN A 90 1.94 -5.15 -23.56
CA ASN A 90 0.89 -5.84 -22.78
C ASN A 90 -0.14 -4.90 -22.13
N TYR A 91 0.20 -3.62 -21.93
CA TYR A 91 -0.74 -2.60 -21.44
C TYR A 91 -1.87 -2.25 -22.42
N LEU A 92 -1.66 -2.35 -23.74
CA LEU A 92 -2.70 -2.07 -24.75
C LEU A 92 -3.76 -3.16 -24.84
N LEU A 93 -3.41 -4.39 -24.45
CA LEU A 93 -4.35 -5.50 -24.34
C LEU A 93 -5.19 -5.42 -23.06
N GLY A 94 -4.72 -4.71 -22.03
CA GLY A 94 -5.48 -4.47 -20.80
C GLY A 94 -5.70 -5.74 -19.97
N SER A 95 -4.79 -6.72 -20.04
CA SER A 95 -4.78 -7.89 -19.15
C SER A 95 -3.38 -8.52 -19.05
N LEU A 96 -3.21 -9.42 -18.08
CA LEU A 96 -1.99 -10.20 -17.87
C LEU A 96 -2.09 -11.62 -18.44
N SER A 97 -2.92 -11.86 -19.47
CA SER A 97 -3.14 -13.21 -20.02
C SER A 97 -1.91 -13.81 -20.71
N THR A 98 -0.98 -12.98 -21.18
CA THR A 98 0.31 -13.41 -21.73
C THR A 98 1.17 -14.16 -20.70
N ASP A 99 1.02 -13.86 -19.40
CA ASP A 99 1.82 -14.47 -18.34
C ASP A 99 1.52 -15.97 -18.16
N PHE A 100 0.37 -16.43 -18.67
CA PHE A 100 -0.07 -17.84 -18.62
C PHE A 100 0.21 -18.61 -19.92
N ARG A 101 1.16 -18.14 -20.74
CA ARG A 101 1.56 -18.77 -22.03
C ARG A 101 0.40 -18.92 -23.03
N VAL A 102 -0.59 -18.03 -22.95
CA VAL A 102 -1.69 -17.98 -23.92
C VAL A 102 -1.33 -16.97 -25.00
N HIS A 103 -1.28 -17.40 -26.25
CA HIS A 103 -1.05 -16.50 -27.39
C HIS A 103 -2.24 -15.54 -27.55
N THR A 104 -1.98 -14.25 -27.34
CA THR A 104 -2.94 -13.14 -27.50
C THR A 104 -2.84 -12.45 -28.87
N SER A 105 -2.01 -12.98 -29.79
CA SER A 105 -1.73 -12.38 -31.10
C SER A 105 -2.95 -12.19 -32.01
N LEU A 106 -4.04 -12.93 -31.76
CA LEU A 106 -5.28 -12.84 -32.52
C LEU A 106 -6.26 -11.79 -31.96
N LEU A 107 -5.98 -11.22 -30.78
CA LEU A 107 -6.80 -10.17 -30.21
C LEU A 107 -6.53 -8.84 -30.91
N SER A 108 -7.59 -8.12 -31.26
CA SER A 108 -7.49 -6.75 -31.74
C SER A 108 -7.11 -5.79 -30.60
N SER A 109 -6.47 -4.67 -30.95
CA SER A 109 -6.19 -3.58 -30.01
C SER A 109 -7.48 -3.04 -29.42
N GLN A 110 -7.50 -2.72 -28.11
CA GLN A 110 -8.68 -2.13 -27.47
C GLN A 110 -9.09 -0.78 -28.09
N LEU A 111 -8.17 -0.12 -28.79
CA LEU A 111 -8.40 1.17 -29.47
C LEU A 111 -9.00 1.03 -30.86
N GLU A 112 -9.14 -0.19 -31.37
CA GLU A 112 -9.55 -0.46 -32.76
C GLU A 112 -10.87 -1.26 -32.82
N LEU A 113 -11.59 -1.41 -31.70
CA LEU A 113 -12.84 -2.19 -31.61
C LEU A 113 -14.08 -1.36 -31.93
N HIS A 114 -14.19 -0.85 -33.15
CA HIS A 114 -15.29 0.03 -33.55
C HIS A 114 -16.51 -0.73 -34.03
N SER A 115 -16.32 -1.83 -34.78
CA SER A 115 -17.43 -2.56 -35.40
C SER A 115 -18.10 -3.54 -34.44
N ARG A 116 -19.41 -3.75 -34.64
CA ARG A 116 -20.20 -4.77 -33.93
C ARG A 116 -19.61 -6.16 -34.11
N GLU A 117 -19.18 -6.51 -35.32
CA GLU A 117 -18.60 -7.83 -35.64
C GLU A 117 -17.25 -8.03 -34.97
N GLU A 118 -16.41 -6.99 -34.92
CA GLU A 118 -15.12 -7.03 -34.22
C GLU A 118 -15.32 -7.27 -32.72
N LYS A 119 -16.28 -6.58 -32.09
CA LYS A 119 -16.63 -6.78 -30.68
C LYS A 119 -17.10 -8.21 -30.40
N ILE A 120 -17.94 -8.79 -31.27
CA ILE A 120 -18.41 -10.18 -31.13
C ILE A 120 -17.25 -11.17 -31.29
N ASN A 121 -16.43 -10.99 -32.33
CA ASN A 121 -15.25 -11.83 -32.56
C ASN A 121 -14.28 -11.75 -31.37
N GLN A 122 -14.06 -10.56 -30.82
CA GLN A 122 -13.24 -10.35 -29.63
C GLN A 122 -13.81 -11.10 -28.41
N ILE A 123 -15.13 -11.06 -28.17
CA ILE A 123 -15.77 -11.81 -27.07
C ILE A 123 -15.49 -13.32 -27.20
N ILE A 124 -15.60 -13.88 -28.41
CA ILE A 124 -15.37 -15.32 -28.65
C ILE A 124 -13.91 -15.68 -28.35
N LEU A 125 -12.95 -14.86 -28.79
CA LEU A 125 -11.53 -15.05 -28.51
C LEU A 125 -11.21 -14.90 -27.01
N LEU A 126 -11.81 -13.92 -26.32
CA LEU A 126 -11.63 -13.73 -24.88
C LEU A 126 -12.16 -14.92 -24.07
N LYS A 127 -13.32 -15.50 -24.45
CA LYS A 127 -13.82 -16.75 -23.85
C LYS A 127 -12.85 -17.91 -24.04
N ASP A 128 -12.22 -18.01 -25.22
CA ASP A 128 -11.21 -19.02 -25.48
C ASP A 128 -9.95 -18.83 -24.63
N ILE A 129 -9.50 -17.58 -24.46
CA ILE A 129 -8.38 -17.23 -23.58
C ILE A 129 -8.66 -17.60 -22.13
N ILE A 130 -9.84 -17.24 -21.60
CA ILE A 130 -10.24 -17.60 -20.23
C ILE A 130 -10.15 -19.10 -20.02
N TYR A 131 -10.70 -19.88 -20.96
CA TYR A 131 -10.64 -21.34 -20.89
C TYR A 131 -9.20 -21.85 -20.95
N LYS A 132 -8.35 -21.30 -21.83
CA LYS A 132 -6.93 -21.67 -21.93
C LYS A 132 -6.17 -21.39 -20.63
N VAL A 133 -6.37 -20.21 -20.03
CA VAL A 133 -5.78 -19.85 -18.73
C VAL A 133 -6.22 -20.84 -17.65
N LYS A 134 -7.51 -21.15 -17.56
CA LYS A 134 -8.05 -22.14 -16.61
C LYS A 134 -7.47 -23.53 -16.85
N THR A 135 -7.36 -23.99 -18.09
CA THR A 135 -6.72 -25.30 -18.41
C THR A 135 -5.24 -25.33 -18.06
N ALA A 136 -4.49 -24.26 -18.34
CA ALA A 136 -3.06 -24.19 -18.04
C ALA A 136 -2.82 -24.29 -16.52
N PHE A 137 -3.62 -23.57 -15.72
CA PHE A 137 -3.56 -23.68 -14.27
C PHE A 137 -3.96 -25.08 -13.77
N ASN A 138 -5.06 -25.66 -14.28
CA ASN A 138 -5.51 -26.98 -13.85
C ASN A 138 -4.47 -28.07 -14.15
N ASN A 139 -3.74 -27.98 -15.27
CA ASN A 139 -2.64 -28.91 -15.56
C ASN A 139 -1.50 -28.81 -14.53
N GLU A 140 -1.16 -27.60 -14.07
CA GLU A 140 -0.18 -27.41 -12.99
C GLU A 140 -0.70 -27.93 -11.65
N PHE A 141 -2.00 -27.75 -11.37
CA PHE A 141 -2.66 -28.28 -10.18
C PHE A 141 -2.65 -29.81 -10.14
N ASP A 142 -3.01 -30.47 -11.25
CA ASP A 142 -2.99 -31.94 -11.35
C ASP A 142 -1.57 -32.50 -11.17
N ALA A 143 -0.55 -31.78 -11.65
CA ALA A 143 0.84 -32.13 -11.42
C ALA A 143 1.24 -32.02 -9.94
N ALA A 144 0.81 -30.96 -9.26
CA ALA A 144 1.03 -30.78 -7.82
C ALA A 144 0.30 -31.85 -6.99
N TYR A 145 -0.93 -32.21 -7.36
CA TYR A 145 -1.69 -33.28 -6.71
C TYR A 145 -0.96 -34.63 -6.81
N LYS A 146 -0.49 -34.99 -8.01
CA LYS A 146 0.33 -36.20 -8.23
C LYS A 146 1.64 -36.16 -7.46
N GLN A 147 2.29 -35.00 -7.40
CA GLN A 147 3.50 -34.83 -6.60
C GLN A 147 3.23 -35.11 -5.12
N LYS A 148 2.09 -34.65 -4.59
CA LYS A 148 1.67 -34.94 -3.21
C LYS A 148 1.47 -36.43 -2.97
N GLU A 149 0.82 -37.14 -3.89
CA GLU A 149 0.64 -38.59 -3.81
C GLU A 149 2.00 -39.32 -3.74
N ILE A 150 2.96 -38.91 -4.57
CA ILE A 150 4.31 -39.48 -4.59
C ILE A 150 5.05 -39.19 -3.27
N GLU A 151 4.97 -37.97 -2.74
CA GLU A 151 5.62 -37.64 -1.46
C GLU A 151 4.99 -38.39 -0.30
N ILE A 152 3.67 -38.55 -0.25
CA ILE A 152 3.00 -39.38 0.78
C ILE A 152 3.49 -40.83 0.71
N ALA A 153 3.61 -41.40 -0.49
CA ALA A 153 4.13 -42.77 -0.66
C ALA A 153 5.58 -42.90 -0.14
N ARG A 154 6.45 -41.92 -0.45
CA ARG A 154 7.83 -41.88 0.05
C ARG A 154 7.91 -41.71 1.57
N ILE A 155 7.04 -40.88 2.15
CA ILE A 155 6.99 -40.69 3.61
C ILE A 155 6.54 -41.99 4.28
N LYS A 156 5.55 -42.69 3.72
CA LYS A 156 5.14 -44.01 4.22
C LYS A 156 6.28 -45.02 4.19
N GLU A 157 7.04 -45.11 3.10
CA GLU A 157 8.21 -46.00 3.01
C GLU A 157 9.28 -45.66 4.07
N ARG A 158 9.63 -44.36 4.21
CA ARG A 158 10.58 -43.91 5.24
C ARG A 158 10.07 -44.16 6.66
N ASN A 159 8.77 -44.00 6.90
CA ASN A 159 8.14 -44.24 8.19
C ASN A 159 8.14 -45.72 8.58
N VAL A 160 8.08 -46.66 7.64
CA VAL A 160 8.29 -48.09 7.91
C VAL A 160 9.70 -48.32 8.43
N ARG A 161 10.71 -47.75 7.76
CA ARG A 161 12.11 -47.85 8.21
C ARG A 161 12.33 -47.20 9.58
N ILE A 162 11.68 -46.06 9.85
CA ILE A 162 11.73 -45.42 11.17
C ILE A 162 11.09 -46.32 12.24
N HIS A 163 9.97 -46.98 11.95
CA HIS A 163 9.36 -47.94 12.89
C HIS A 163 10.28 -49.12 13.18
N GLU A 164 10.97 -49.67 12.17
CA GLU A 164 11.97 -50.72 12.38
C GLU A 164 13.08 -50.25 13.33
N ILE A 165 13.61 -49.04 13.12
CA ILE A 165 14.65 -48.47 13.97
C ILE A 165 14.14 -48.21 15.41
N ILE A 166 12.89 -47.76 15.55
CA ILE A 166 12.25 -47.55 16.87
C ILE A 166 12.10 -48.88 17.62
N LEU A 167 11.71 -49.95 16.93
CA LEU A 167 11.64 -51.30 17.49
C LEU A 167 13.03 -51.85 17.85
N ASP A 168 14.06 -51.57 17.06
CA ASP A 168 15.44 -51.98 17.33
C ASP A 168 16.04 -51.26 18.55
N LEU A 169 15.58 -50.03 18.82
CA LEU A 169 16.05 -49.19 19.93
C LEU A 169 15.15 -49.24 21.18
N ASP A 170 14.02 -49.97 21.14
CA ASP A 170 12.98 -50.01 22.19
C ASP A 170 12.49 -48.60 22.61
N LEU A 171 12.38 -47.67 21.65
CA LEU A 171 11.88 -46.31 21.88
C LEU A 171 10.34 -46.27 21.85
N GLN A 172 9.71 -45.51 22.74
CA GLN A 172 8.25 -45.27 22.75
C GLN A 172 7.90 -43.96 22.02
N GLU A 173 8.32 -43.80 20.76
CA GLU A 173 7.99 -42.61 19.95
C GLU A 173 6.94 -42.94 18.88
N SER A 174 5.94 -42.07 18.76
CA SER A 174 4.91 -42.15 17.73
C SER A 174 5.38 -41.49 16.43
N VAL A 175 5.34 -42.22 15.31
CA VAL A 175 5.72 -41.69 14.00
C VAL A 175 4.53 -40.99 13.33
N TRP A 176 4.76 -39.77 12.84
CA TRP A 176 3.76 -39.00 12.10
C TRP A 176 3.45 -39.64 10.74
N GLN A 177 2.17 -39.90 10.45
CA GLN A 177 1.71 -40.46 9.18
C GLN A 177 0.81 -39.46 8.45
N PRO A 178 1.23 -38.94 7.27
CA PRO A 178 0.37 -38.10 6.47
C PRO A 178 -0.67 -38.91 5.70
N GLU A 179 -1.93 -38.47 5.76
CA GLU A 179 -3.04 -38.98 4.96
C GLU A 179 -3.71 -37.84 4.19
N PHE A 180 -4.41 -38.20 3.11
CA PHE A 180 -5.29 -37.27 2.41
C PHE A 180 -6.54 -37.04 3.24
N GLU A 181 -6.89 -35.78 3.47
CA GLU A 181 -8.15 -35.41 4.09
C GLU A 181 -9.33 -35.59 3.12
N ASP A 182 -10.55 -35.74 3.63
CA ASP A 182 -11.75 -36.00 2.82
C ASP A 182 -12.05 -34.88 1.80
N CYS A 183 -11.63 -33.64 2.09
CA CYS A 183 -11.75 -32.52 1.16
C CYS A 183 -10.85 -32.66 -0.09
N GLU A 184 -9.76 -33.41 -0.01
CA GLU A 184 -8.83 -33.63 -1.14
C GLU A 184 -9.22 -34.83 -2.00
N LYS A 185 -10.08 -35.70 -1.46
CA LYS A 185 -10.66 -36.87 -2.13
C LYS A 185 -12.18 -36.83 -2.02
N PRO A 186 -12.87 -35.97 -2.79
CA PRO A 186 -14.33 -35.87 -2.75
C PRO A 186 -15.04 -37.20 -3.07
N GLU A 187 -14.37 -38.13 -3.75
CA GLU A 187 -14.86 -39.50 -3.97
C GLU A 187 -15.05 -40.29 -2.66
N ARG A 188 -14.26 -40.00 -1.61
CA ARG A 188 -14.36 -40.67 -0.30
C ARG A 188 -15.64 -40.31 0.46
N THR A 189 -16.15 -39.09 0.30
CA THR A 189 -17.41 -38.63 0.91
C THR A 189 -18.62 -39.48 0.48
N LEU A 190 -18.57 -40.10 -0.70
CA LEU A 190 -19.63 -40.98 -1.21
C LEU A 190 -19.47 -42.44 -0.78
N VAL A 191 -18.33 -42.80 -0.17
CA VAL A 191 -17.98 -44.17 0.22
C VAL A 191 -18.00 -44.28 1.74
N VAL A 192 -19.03 -44.93 2.28
CA VAL A 192 -19.15 -45.17 3.72
C VAL A 192 -18.20 -46.29 4.13
N GLU A 193 -17.25 -45.99 5.02
CA GLU A 193 -16.34 -47.01 5.56
C GLU A 193 -17.07 -47.85 6.64
N ASN A 194 -16.77 -49.15 6.73
CA ASN A 194 -17.43 -50.05 7.70
C ASN A 194 -17.22 -49.60 9.17
N ALA A 195 -16.17 -48.82 9.44
CA ALA A 195 -15.87 -48.26 10.76
C ALA A 195 -16.80 -47.09 11.16
N GLU A 196 -17.39 -46.40 10.19
CA GLU A 196 -18.33 -45.29 10.42
C GLU A 196 -19.74 -45.79 10.80
N ILE A 197 -20.02 -47.05 10.50
CA ILE A 197 -21.28 -47.73 10.84
C ILE A 197 -21.21 -48.14 12.32
N ARG A 198 -21.70 -47.26 13.21
CA ARG A 198 -21.78 -47.52 14.67
C ARG A 198 -22.75 -48.63 15.06
N THR A 199 -23.61 -49.07 14.15
CA THR A 199 -24.55 -50.17 14.38
C THR A 199 -23.88 -51.51 14.12
N LEU A 200 -23.99 -52.44 15.07
CA LEU A 200 -23.52 -53.82 14.89
C LEU A 200 -24.21 -54.40 13.65
N LYS A 201 -23.40 -54.75 12.63
CA LYS A 201 -23.88 -55.42 11.42
C LYS A 201 -24.70 -56.65 11.84
N HIS A 202 -25.98 -56.70 11.49
CA HIS A 202 -26.82 -57.86 11.79
C HIS A 202 -26.37 -59.03 10.93
N VAL A 203 -25.53 -59.90 11.49
CA VAL A 203 -25.03 -61.10 10.81
C VAL A 203 -26.06 -62.21 10.98
N THR A 204 -26.71 -62.59 9.89
CA THR A 204 -27.58 -63.78 9.81
C THR A 204 -26.83 -65.04 10.27
N ALA A 205 -27.49 -65.98 10.97
CA ALA A 205 -26.85 -67.14 11.61
C ALA A 205 -25.94 -67.96 10.67
N TRP A 206 -26.29 -68.05 9.38
CA TRP A 206 -25.47 -68.73 8.37
C TRP A 206 -24.15 -68.02 8.05
N GLN A 207 -24.12 -66.69 8.05
CA GLN A 207 -22.90 -65.91 7.83
C GLN A 207 -21.95 -66.04 9.02
N LYS A 208 -22.48 -66.09 10.26
CA LYS A 208 -21.68 -66.35 11.47
C LYS A 208 -20.99 -67.71 11.41
N ALA A 209 -21.74 -68.76 11.07
CA ALA A 209 -21.19 -70.11 10.90
C ALA A 209 -20.11 -70.18 9.81
N LYS A 210 -20.27 -69.43 8.71
CA LYS A 210 -19.26 -69.36 7.64
C LYS A 210 -17.98 -68.66 8.09
N THR A 211 -18.09 -67.56 8.82
CA THR A 211 -16.92 -66.88 9.42
C THR A 211 -16.26 -67.70 10.51
N GLU A 212 -17.00 -68.40 11.36
CA GLU A 212 -16.41 -69.31 12.37
C GLU A 212 -15.71 -70.50 11.71
N LEU A 213 -16.27 -71.07 10.64
CA LEU A 213 -15.60 -72.12 9.86
C LEU A 213 -14.33 -71.61 9.16
N LEU A 214 -14.33 -70.38 8.64
CA LEU A 214 -13.13 -69.77 8.06
C LEU A 214 -12.08 -69.46 9.12
N VAL A 215 -12.48 -68.89 10.27
CA VAL A 215 -11.56 -68.59 11.38
C VAL A 215 -11.00 -69.87 11.99
N THR A 216 -11.81 -70.92 12.15
CA THR A 216 -11.31 -72.23 12.64
C THR A 216 -10.38 -72.89 11.63
N HIS A 217 -10.68 -72.85 10.33
CA HIS A 217 -9.79 -73.36 9.29
C HIS A 217 -8.47 -72.56 9.18
N GLU A 218 -8.53 -71.22 9.31
CA GLU A 218 -7.35 -70.36 9.36
C GLU A 218 -6.53 -70.61 10.64
N MET A 219 -7.19 -70.82 11.78
CA MET A 219 -6.55 -71.12 13.07
C MET A 219 -5.92 -72.52 13.08
N GLU A 220 -6.54 -73.51 12.41
CA GLU A 220 -5.95 -74.81 12.13
C GLU A 220 -4.75 -74.71 11.16
N GLN A 221 -4.84 -73.91 10.10
CA GLN A 221 -3.70 -73.62 9.22
C GLN A 221 -2.57 -72.88 9.95
N TRP A 222 -2.89 -72.00 10.90
CA TRP A 222 -1.93 -71.27 11.73
C TRP A 222 -1.23 -72.21 12.73
N LEU A 223 -1.96 -73.15 13.33
CA LEU A 223 -1.42 -74.22 14.18
C LEU A 223 -0.53 -75.21 13.41
N VAL A 224 -0.91 -75.59 12.18
CA VAL A 224 -0.10 -76.45 11.31
C VAL A 224 1.16 -75.73 10.83
N SER A 225 1.08 -74.42 10.56
CA SER A 225 2.23 -73.59 10.21
C SER A 225 3.24 -73.44 11.36
N GLN A 226 2.79 -73.47 12.62
CA GLN A 226 3.70 -73.55 13.78
C GLN A 226 4.44 -74.89 13.90
N GLY A 227 3.93 -75.97 13.29
CA GLY A 227 4.58 -77.29 13.23
C GLY A 227 5.88 -77.31 12.41
N SER A 228 6.13 -76.28 11.60
CA SER A 228 7.37 -76.10 10.82
C SER A 228 8.55 -75.56 11.65
N ASN A 229 8.52 -75.72 12.98
CA ASN A 229 9.54 -75.22 13.90
C ASN A 229 10.63 -76.23 14.29
N LEU A 230 10.64 -77.48 13.82
CA LEU A 230 11.73 -78.43 14.12
C LEU A 230 13.11 -77.89 13.71
N ARG A 231 13.19 -77.14 12.61
CA ARG A 231 14.44 -76.51 12.12
C ARG A 231 14.88 -75.33 13.00
N ARG A 232 13.95 -74.51 13.49
CA ARG A 232 14.26 -73.38 14.41
C ARG A 232 14.58 -73.86 15.82
N GLN A 233 13.91 -74.91 16.29
CA GLN A 233 14.14 -75.53 17.58
C GLN A 233 15.49 -76.27 17.62
N ALA A 234 15.83 -77.00 16.56
CA ALA A 234 17.16 -77.61 16.40
C ALA A 234 18.28 -76.57 16.25
N LEU A 235 18.01 -75.42 15.62
CA LEU A 235 18.98 -74.32 15.51
C LEU A 235 19.19 -73.60 16.85
N MET A 236 18.12 -73.42 17.65
CA MET A 236 18.17 -72.96 19.04
C MET A 236 19.02 -73.89 19.91
N ASP A 237 18.78 -75.20 19.83
CA ASP A 237 19.50 -76.20 20.64
C ASP A 237 20.95 -76.41 20.23
N MET A 238 21.27 -76.31 18.92
CA MET A 238 22.63 -76.57 18.43
C MET A 238 23.51 -75.33 18.31
N MET A 239 22.95 -74.14 18.08
CA MET A 239 23.71 -72.91 17.83
C MET A 239 23.09 -71.64 18.47
N GLY A 240 22.20 -71.79 19.46
CA GLY A 240 21.58 -70.64 20.15
C GLY A 240 20.65 -69.81 19.28
N GLY A 241 20.20 -70.34 18.14
CA GLY A 241 19.17 -69.73 17.29
C GLY A 241 19.66 -68.72 16.26
N VAL A 242 20.99 -68.53 16.12
CA VAL A 242 21.58 -67.53 15.21
C VAL A 242 22.52 -68.23 14.22
N LEU A 243 22.13 -68.24 12.93
CA LEU A 243 22.93 -68.84 11.85
C LEU A 243 23.97 -67.85 11.29
N GLU A 244 23.69 -66.55 11.36
CA GLU A 244 24.58 -65.44 10.99
C GLU A 244 24.33 -64.30 12.00
N VAL A 245 25.39 -63.78 12.65
CA VAL A 245 25.28 -62.65 13.57
C VAL A 245 24.87 -61.42 12.77
N LYS A 246 23.59 -61.04 12.84
CA LYS A 246 23.13 -59.78 12.26
C LYS A 246 23.55 -58.63 13.17
N LYS A 247 23.73 -57.44 12.61
CA LYS A 247 24.09 -56.24 13.39
C LYS A 247 23.06 -55.91 14.48
N GLU A 248 21.81 -56.32 14.27
CA GLU A 248 20.68 -56.24 15.22
C GLU A 248 20.94 -57.06 16.52
N ASP A 249 21.67 -58.18 16.44
CA ASP A 249 21.94 -59.06 17.58
C ASP A 249 23.00 -58.49 18.55
N ILE A 250 23.80 -57.52 18.11
CA ILE A 250 24.83 -56.84 18.93
C ILE A 250 24.17 -56.10 20.11
N LEU A 251 22.96 -55.57 19.91
CA LEU A 251 22.15 -54.92 20.96
C LEU A 251 21.49 -55.91 21.93
N ARG A 252 21.47 -57.21 21.65
CA ARG A 252 20.90 -58.23 22.56
C ARG A 252 21.95 -59.14 23.17
N MET A 253 23.19 -59.08 22.68
CA MET A 253 24.29 -59.89 23.16
C MET A 253 24.74 -59.47 24.57
N VAL A 254 24.76 -60.42 25.50
CA VAL A 254 25.22 -60.27 26.87
C VAL A 254 26.36 -61.28 27.09
N ILE A 255 27.57 -60.81 27.45
CA ILE A 255 28.66 -61.73 27.81
C ILE A 255 28.32 -62.31 29.19
N PRO A 256 28.26 -63.65 29.36
CA PRO A 256 27.99 -64.27 30.65
C PRO A 256 29.06 -63.88 31.67
N GLN A 257 28.62 -63.52 32.88
CA GLN A 257 29.55 -63.20 33.97
C GLN A 257 30.41 -64.43 34.33
N PRO A 258 31.73 -64.28 34.49
CA PRO A 258 32.58 -65.38 34.93
C PRO A 258 32.21 -65.81 36.35
N ALA A 259 32.07 -67.12 36.57
CA ALA A 259 31.55 -67.70 37.82
C ALA A 259 32.30 -67.31 39.12
N PHE A 260 33.53 -66.77 39.02
CA PHE A 260 34.32 -66.33 40.17
C PHE A 260 33.98 -64.90 40.67
N MET A 261 33.24 -64.09 39.90
CA MET A 261 32.79 -62.74 40.33
C MET A 261 31.78 -62.76 41.49
N ALA A 262 31.17 -63.91 41.79
CA ALA A 262 30.31 -64.06 42.95
C ALA A 262 31.08 -64.11 44.29
N LYS A 263 32.42 -64.14 44.26
CA LYS A 263 33.32 -64.18 45.44
C LYS A 263 34.05 -62.83 45.64
N PRO A 264 34.35 -62.41 46.89
CA PRO A 264 35.00 -61.12 47.19
C PRO A 264 36.41 -60.96 46.58
N GLU A 265 36.74 -59.73 46.18
CA GLU A 265 37.94 -59.31 45.41
C GLU A 265 39.31 -59.61 46.06
N THR A 266 39.30 -59.93 47.36
CA THR A 266 40.49 -60.20 48.17
C THR A 266 41.03 -61.62 48.02
N LEU A 267 40.27 -62.55 47.41
CA LEU A 267 40.64 -63.96 47.24
C LEU A 267 41.04 -64.35 45.80
N TRP A 268 41.18 -63.37 44.90
CA TRP A 268 41.48 -63.66 43.49
C TRP A 268 42.96 -64.04 43.28
N SER A 269 43.20 -65.15 42.59
CA SER A 269 44.55 -65.50 42.11
C SER A 269 45.01 -64.53 41.00
N GLU A 270 46.33 -64.43 40.74
CA GLU A 270 46.85 -63.58 39.66
C GLU A 270 46.31 -63.97 38.27
N GLU A 271 45.96 -65.24 38.08
CA GLU A 271 45.34 -65.75 36.84
C GLU A 271 43.86 -65.37 36.73
N GLU A 272 43.13 -65.33 37.85
CA GLU A 272 41.73 -64.87 37.90
C GLU A 272 41.62 -63.35 37.69
N ARG A 273 42.59 -62.57 38.19
CA ARG A 273 42.71 -61.14 37.89
C ARG A 273 42.97 -60.86 36.40
N LYS A 274 43.74 -61.70 35.71
CA LYS A 274 43.93 -61.60 34.25
C LYS A 274 42.64 -61.90 33.49
N LYS A 275 41.93 -62.97 33.85
CA LYS A 275 40.63 -63.33 33.23
C LYS A 275 39.55 -62.26 33.46
N PHE A 276 39.56 -61.59 34.62
CA PHE A 276 38.67 -60.47 34.90
C PHE A 276 38.98 -59.25 34.02
N LYS A 277 40.26 -58.87 33.87
CA LYS A 277 40.66 -57.78 32.96
C LYS A 277 40.32 -58.07 31.50
N GLU A 278 40.46 -59.31 31.05
CA GLU A 278 40.03 -59.73 29.72
C GLU A 278 38.51 -59.71 29.55
N TYR A 279 37.75 -60.11 30.57
CA TYR A 279 36.29 -60.00 30.59
C TYR A 279 35.83 -58.55 30.56
N GLU A 280 36.38 -57.67 31.42
CA GLU A 280 36.09 -56.24 31.41
C GLU A 280 36.44 -55.59 30.07
N LYS A 281 37.56 -55.99 29.47
CA LYS A 281 37.96 -55.50 28.14
C LYS A 281 36.94 -55.91 27.08
N LYS A 282 36.49 -57.17 27.06
CA LYS A 282 35.46 -57.66 26.12
C LYS A 282 34.08 -57.02 26.36
N VAL A 283 33.71 -56.78 27.62
CA VAL A 283 32.47 -56.07 27.97
C VAL A 283 32.52 -54.61 27.55
N LYS A 284 33.68 -53.94 27.72
CA LYS A 284 33.90 -52.57 27.24
C LYS A 284 33.87 -52.52 25.71
N GLU A 285 34.55 -53.43 25.02
CA GLU A 285 34.53 -53.54 23.55
C GLU A 285 33.11 -53.77 23.01
N LEU A 286 32.32 -54.69 23.60
CA LEU A 286 30.92 -54.87 23.21
C LEU A 286 30.03 -53.68 23.53
N ASN A 287 30.21 -53.02 24.67
CA ASN A 287 29.45 -51.81 25.00
C ASN A 287 29.79 -50.67 24.03
N GLU A 288 31.06 -50.51 23.66
CA GLU A 288 31.48 -49.55 22.64
C GLU A 288 30.89 -49.88 21.26
N GLU A 289 30.83 -51.14 20.86
CA GLU A 289 30.18 -51.58 19.61
C GLU A 289 28.65 -51.36 19.64
N ARG A 290 27.99 -51.65 20.77
CA ARG A 290 26.58 -51.36 21.00
C ARG A 290 26.28 -49.87 20.93
N ASP A 291 27.12 -49.04 21.54
CA ASP A 291 26.96 -47.58 21.50
C ASP A 291 27.26 -47.01 20.12
N LYS A 292 28.24 -47.55 19.38
CA LYS A 292 28.48 -47.19 17.97
C LYS A 292 27.28 -47.54 17.10
N TYR A 293 26.70 -48.73 17.28
CA TYR A 293 25.54 -49.17 16.52
C TYR A 293 24.28 -48.37 16.87
N ARG A 294 24.01 -48.14 18.16
CA ARG A 294 22.93 -47.25 18.64
C ARG A 294 23.04 -45.86 18.04
N LYS A 295 24.22 -45.22 18.13
CA LYS A 295 24.47 -43.90 17.53
C LYS A 295 24.30 -43.89 16.02
N SER A 296 24.63 -45.00 15.34
CA SER A 296 24.42 -45.12 13.90
C SER A 296 22.94 -45.19 13.51
N LEU A 297 22.13 -45.92 14.29
CA LEU A 297 20.69 -46.01 14.12
C LEU A 297 19.99 -44.69 14.47
N GLU A 298 20.38 -44.04 15.57
CA GLU A 298 19.89 -42.69 15.93
C GLU A 298 20.23 -41.66 14.83
N ALA A 299 21.43 -41.74 14.24
CA ALA A 299 21.82 -40.89 13.13
C ALA A 299 21.04 -41.20 11.84
N GLU A 300 20.75 -42.47 11.54
CA GLU A 300 19.89 -42.86 10.42
C GLU A 300 18.46 -42.36 10.62
N MET A 301 17.88 -42.56 11.80
CA MET A 301 16.55 -42.08 12.17
C MET A 301 16.45 -40.56 12.01
N LYS A 302 17.42 -39.81 12.55
CA LYS A 302 17.44 -38.35 12.43
C LYS A 302 17.60 -37.89 10.98
N LYS A 303 18.39 -38.60 10.17
CA LYS A 303 18.50 -38.32 8.73
C LYS A 303 17.18 -38.56 8.00
N LEU A 304 16.46 -39.65 8.30
CA LEU A 304 15.16 -39.94 7.70
C LEU A 304 14.09 -38.92 8.13
N GLN A 305 14.06 -38.54 9.42
CA GLN A 305 13.17 -37.49 9.93
C GLN A 305 13.46 -36.13 9.28
N ASN A 306 14.73 -35.73 9.17
CA ASN A 306 15.12 -34.50 8.47
C ASN A 306 14.73 -34.54 6.98
N ALA A 307 14.94 -35.67 6.30
CA ALA A 307 14.54 -35.83 4.90
C ALA A 307 13.01 -35.72 4.70
N ILE A 308 12.21 -36.26 5.64
CA ILE A 308 10.75 -36.08 5.64
C ILE A 308 10.40 -34.60 5.84
N GLN A 309 11.03 -33.92 6.80
CA GLN A 309 10.79 -32.51 7.05
C GLN A 309 11.15 -31.63 5.84
N GLU A 310 12.29 -31.85 5.20
CA GLU A 310 12.73 -31.13 4.00
C GLU A 310 11.77 -31.38 2.81
N SER A 311 11.37 -32.64 2.57
CA SER A 311 10.45 -32.98 1.47
C SER A 311 9.05 -32.36 1.65
N THR A 312 8.53 -32.37 2.88
CA THR A 312 7.23 -31.76 3.21
C THR A 312 7.27 -30.24 3.14
N GLN A 313 8.33 -29.60 3.64
CA GLN A 313 8.53 -28.15 3.49
C GLN A 313 8.69 -27.73 2.03
N SER A 314 9.44 -28.49 1.22
CA SER A 314 9.59 -28.22 -0.21
C SER A 314 8.26 -28.30 -0.96
N PHE A 315 7.42 -29.28 -0.62
CA PHE A 315 6.06 -29.37 -1.16
C PHE A 315 5.17 -28.20 -0.71
N ASP A 316 5.22 -27.83 0.57
CA ASP A 316 4.43 -26.72 1.11
C ASP A 316 4.81 -25.38 0.44
N GLU A 317 6.10 -25.16 0.18
CA GLU A 317 6.56 -24.01 -0.60
C GLU A 317 6.08 -24.05 -2.06
N HIS A 318 6.10 -25.24 -2.69
CA HIS A 318 5.58 -25.42 -4.04
C HIS A 318 4.09 -25.08 -4.11
N LEU A 319 3.29 -25.58 -3.16
CA LEU A 319 1.85 -25.31 -3.10
C LEU A 319 1.56 -23.85 -2.78
N LYS A 320 2.37 -23.18 -1.94
CA LYS A 320 2.28 -21.73 -1.72
C LYS A 320 2.50 -20.94 -3.02
N ARG A 321 3.49 -21.31 -3.84
CA ARG A 321 3.71 -20.68 -5.16
C ARG A 321 2.54 -20.96 -6.10
N LEU A 322 1.95 -22.16 -6.04
CA LEU A 322 0.75 -22.49 -6.81
C LEU A 322 -0.46 -21.67 -6.35
N PHE A 323 -0.62 -21.42 -5.04
CA PHE A 323 -1.66 -20.54 -4.51
C PHE A 323 -1.51 -19.11 -5.02
N GLU A 324 -0.30 -18.54 -4.99
CA GLU A 324 -0.04 -17.22 -5.56
C GLU A 324 -0.35 -17.17 -7.07
N LYS A 325 -0.02 -18.24 -7.81
CA LYS A 325 -0.41 -18.39 -9.22
C LYS A 325 -1.93 -18.50 -9.40
N ARG A 326 -2.64 -19.20 -8.50
CA ARG A 326 -4.11 -19.33 -8.52
C ARG A 326 -4.80 -17.98 -8.38
N VAL A 327 -4.32 -17.14 -7.46
CA VAL A 327 -4.80 -15.76 -7.27
C VAL A 327 -4.54 -14.93 -8.53
N LYS A 328 -3.34 -15.04 -9.13
CA LYS A 328 -3.04 -14.35 -10.39
C LYS A 328 -3.91 -14.83 -11.56
N ALA A 329 -4.16 -16.14 -11.65
CA ALA A 329 -5.01 -16.71 -12.68
C ALA A 329 -6.45 -16.22 -12.54
N GLU A 330 -6.98 -16.14 -11.32
CA GLU A 330 -8.31 -15.59 -11.03
C GLU A 330 -8.40 -14.12 -11.40
N MET A 331 -7.38 -13.33 -11.06
CA MET A 331 -7.30 -11.93 -11.45
C MET A 331 -7.33 -11.77 -12.98
N VAL A 332 -6.61 -12.60 -13.73
CA VAL A 332 -6.65 -12.61 -15.21
C VAL A 332 -8.02 -13.01 -15.73
N VAL A 333 -8.63 -14.06 -15.18
CA VAL A 333 -9.98 -14.48 -15.56
C VAL A 333 -10.98 -13.34 -15.34
N ASN A 334 -10.97 -12.71 -14.17
CA ASN A 334 -11.85 -11.58 -13.86
C ASN A 334 -11.58 -10.38 -14.78
N GLN A 335 -10.33 -10.12 -15.16
CA GLN A 335 -9.98 -9.06 -16.11
C GLN A 335 -10.57 -9.32 -17.51
N GLU A 336 -10.49 -10.56 -18.02
CA GLU A 336 -11.05 -10.89 -19.32
C GLU A 336 -12.59 -10.96 -19.28
N GLU A 337 -13.18 -11.45 -18.18
CA GLU A 337 -14.63 -11.45 -17.95
C GLU A 337 -15.19 -10.02 -17.88
N LEU A 338 -14.48 -9.10 -17.23
CA LEU A 338 -14.85 -7.68 -17.22
C LEU A 338 -14.85 -7.08 -18.63
N LYS A 339 -13.84 -7.39 -19.45
CA LYS A 339 -13.83 -6.95 -20.87
C LYS A 339 -15.02 -7.52 -21.64
N ILE A 340 -15.34 -8.80 -21.46
CA ILE A 340 -16.51 -9.41 -22.10
C ILE A 340 -17.77 -8.66 -21.68
N ASN A 341 -17.96 -8.38 -20.39
CA ASN A 341 -19.12 -7.65 -19.90
C ASN A 341 -19.21 -6.23 -20.49
N ASN A 342 -18.10 -5.50 -20.57
CA ASN A 342 -18.04 -4.17 -21.18
C ASN A 342 -18.38 -4.21 -22.67
N LEU A 343 -17.87 -5.20 -23.41
CA LEU A 343 -18.17 -5.38 -24.83
C LEU A 343 -19.65 -5.75 -25.05
N VAL A 344 -20.19 -6.66 -24.23
CA VAL A 344 -21.62 -7.02 -24.28
C VAL A 344 -22.49 -5.82 -23.96
N PHE A 345 -22.16 -5.03 -22.93
CA PHE A 345 -22.88 -3.80 -22.61
C PHE A 345 -22.82 -2.79 -23.77
N SER A 346 -21.66 -2.61 -24.40
CA SER A 346 -21.52 -1.77 -25.59
C SER A 346 -22.37 -2.26 -26.75
N LEU A 347 -22.46 -3.58 -26.97
CA LEU A 347 -23.31 -4.18 -28.01
C LEU A 347 -24.80 -3.98 -27.73
N LEU A 348 -25.23 -4.05 -26.48
CA LEU A 348 -26.62 -3.77 -26.09
C LEU A 348 -27.02 -2.32 -26.36
N LEU A 349 -26.12 -1.37 -26.05
CA LEU A 349 -26.35 0.05 -26.35
C LEU A 349 -26.39 0.31 -27.86
N ASP A 350 -25.52 -0.34 -28.65
CA ASP A 350 -25.55 -0.25 -30.12
C ASP A 350 -26.86 -0.80 -30.70
N GLU A 351 -27.40 -1.88 -30.11
CA GLU A 351 -28.70 -2.43 -30.47
C GLU A 351 -29.85 -1.48 -30.10
N GLU A 352 -29.80 -0.84 -28.92
CA GLU A 352 -30.79 0.17 -28.52
C GLU A 352 -30.80 1.35 -29.50
N ILE A 353 -29.63 1.93 -29.82
CA ILE A 353 -29.48 3.02 -30.79
C ILE A 353 -30.00 2.59 -32.17
N SER A 354 -29.63 1.40 -32.63
CA SER A 354 -30.06 0.88 -33.93
C SER A 354 -31.57 0.62 -33.98
N SER A 355 -32.16 0.13 -32.89
CA SER A 355 -33.61 -0.08 -32.78
C SER A 355 -34.36 1.26 -32.81
N ARG A 356 -33.82 2.28 -32.14
CA ARG A 356 -34.37 3.65 -32.13
C ARG A 356 -34.27 4.28 -33.51
N GLU A 357 -33.16 4.10 -34.21
CA GLU A 357 -32.96 4.56 -35.59
C GLU A 357 -33.96 3.89 -36.54
N ALA A 358 -34.13 2.57 -36.45
CA ALA A 358 -35.12 1.84 -37.25
C ALA A 358 -36.55 2.32 -36.96
N PHE A 359 -36.89 2.57 -35.69
CA PHE A 359 -38.19 3.13 -35.30
C PHE A 359 -38.43 4.51 -35.93
N LEU A 360 -37.46 5.43 -35.82
CA LEU A 360 -37.58 6.78 -36.39
C LEU A 360 -37.68 6.75 -37.91
N ASN A 361 -36.90 5.90 -38.59
CA ASN A 361 -36.99 5.71 -40.03
C ASN A 361 -38.39 5.20 -40.45
N ASN A 362 -38.91 4.18 -39.77
CA ASN A 362 -40.26 3.67 -40.04
C ASN A 362 -41.34 4.74 -39.79
N TYR A 363 -41.19 5.52 -38.71
CA TYR A 363 -42.11 6.62 -38.39
C TYR A 363 -42.05 7.72 -39.48
N LEU A 364 -40.86 8.07 -39.95
CA LEU A 364 -40.64 9.03 -41.02
C LEU A 364 -41.26 8.56 -42.34
N THR A 365 -41.06 7.30 -42.73
CA THR A 365 -41.70 6.73 -43.93
C THR A 365 -43.23 6.81 -43.83
N ARG A 366 -43.82 6.48 -42.68
CA ARG A 366 -45.26 6.59 -42.48
C ARG A 366 -45.75 8.03 -42.58
N LYS A 367 -45.00 9.00 -42.02
CA LYS A 367 -45.35 10.42 -42.12
C LYS A 367 -45.20 10.98 -43.52
N GLN A 368 -44.21 10.51 -44.29
CA GLN A 368 -44.08 10.83 -45.72
C GLN A 368 -45.25 10.28 -46.54
N GLU A 369 -45.74 9.09 -46.22
CA GLU A 369 -46.96 8.55 -46.84
C GLU A 369 -48.18 9.41 -46.52
N GLU A 370 -48.38 9.78 -45.24
CA GLU A 370 -49.44 10.71 -44.82
C GLU A 370 -49.34 12.04 -45.57
N LYS A 371 -48.13 12.59 -45.72
CA LYS A 371 -47.85 13.83 -46.47
C LYS A 371 -48.25 13.72 -47.93
N SER A 372 -47.97 12.58 -48.57
CA SER A 372 -48.38 12.36 -49.96
C SER A 372 -49.90 12.28 -50.12
N GLN A 373 -50.61 11.68 -49.15
CA GLN A 373 -52.07 11.62 -49.13
C GLN A 373 -52.71 13.00 -48.90
N THR A 374 -52.18 13.79 -47.96
CA THR A 374 -52.67 15.16 -47.71
C THR A 374 -52.41 16.10 -48.89
N ALA A 375 -51.23 16.01 -49.51
CA ALA A 375 -50.90 16.77 -50.71
C ALA A 375 -51.83 16.42 -51.89
N GLU A 376 -52.16 15.14 -52.10
CA GLU A 376 -53.11 14.73 -53.12
C GLU A 376 -54.53 15.24 -52.81
N ALA A 377 -54.97 15.20 -51.55
CA ALA A 377 -56.25 15.74 -51.15
C ALA A 377 -56.35 17.26 -51.36
N ILE A 378 -55.26 18.00 -51.10
CA ILE A 378 -55.17 19.44 -51.41
C ILE A 378 -55.26 19.67 -52.92
N ARG A 379 -54.53 18.88 -53.73
CA ARG A 379 -54.58 19.01 -55.19
C ARG A 379 -56.01 18.86 -55.71
N LYS A 380 -56.73 17.81 -55.29
CA LYS A 380 -58.14 17.59 -55.66
C LYS A 380 -59.03 18.75 -55.21
N ALA A 381 -58.88 19.22 -53.98
CA ALA A 381 -59.66 20.34 -53.47
C ALA A 381 -59.38 21.67 -54.20
N ARG A 382 -58.15 21.88 -54.73
CA ARG A 382 -57.84 23.03 -55.60
C ARG A 382 -58.52 22.90 -56.95
N GLU A 383 -58.42 21.73 -57.58
CA GLU A 383 -59.09 21.44 -58.85
C GLU A 383 -60.61 21.69 -58.74
N ASP A 384 -61.25 21.19 -57.69
CA ASP A 384 -62.68 21.41 -57.42
C ASP A 384 -63.02 22.89 -57.21
N LEU A 385 -62.17 23.63 -56.48
CA LEU A 385 -62.33 25.07 -56.25
C LEU A 385 -62.23 25.87 -57.55
N ASP A 386 -61.27 25.53 -58.42
CA ASP A 386 -61.04 26.19 -59.69
C ASP A 386 -62.23 25.97 -60.65
N VAL A 387 -62.71 24.73 -60.77
CA VAL A 387 -63.93 24.42 -61.55
C VAL A 387 -65.14 25.19 -61.01
N TYR A 388 -65.33 25.22 -59.68
CA TYR A 388 -66.44 25.95 -59.08
C TYR A 388 -66.32 27.47 -59.28
N LYS A 389 -65.09 28.00 -59.30
CA LYS A 389 -64.80 29.40 -59.59
C LYS A 389 -65.10 29.75 -61.05
N GLU A 390 -64.73 28.91 -62.01
CA GLU A 390 -65.11 29.08 -63.41
C GLU A 390 -66.63 29.15 -63.58
N HIS A 391 -67.38 28.27 -62.91
CA HIS A 391 -68.85 28.34 -62.92
C HIS A 391 -69.39 29.64 -62.33
N TYR A 392 -68.80 30.13 -61.23
CA TYR A 392 -69.17 31.42 -60.66
C TYR A 392 -68.86 32.59 -61.60
N ASP A 393 -67.68 32.61 -62.22
CA ASP A 393 -67.28 33.67 -63.14
C ASP A 393 -68.17 33.70 -64.39
N ASN A 394 -68.58 32.53 -64.90
CA ASN A 394 -69.57 32.40 -65.98
C ASN A 394 -70.93 32.99 -65.59
N LEU A 395 -71.45 32.67 -64.40
CA LEU A 395 -72.72 33.24 -63.90
C LEU A 395 -72.62 34.76 -63.72
N VAL A 396 -71.50 35.27 -63.21
CA VAL A 396 -71.25 36.72 -63.11
C VAL A 396 -71.20 37.38 -64.49
N ALA A 397 -70.64 36.70 -65.49
CA ALA A 397 -70.62 37.20 -66.87
C ALA A 397 -72.03 37.22 -67.48
N GLU A 398 -72.82 36.15 -67.32
CA GLU A 398 -74.23 36.07 -67.72
C GLU A 398 -75.06 37.18 -67.06
N ASP A 399 -74.88 37.39 -65.75
CA ASP A 399 -75.52 38.46 -65.00
C ASP A 399 -75.23 39.84 -65.62
N LYS A 400 -73.96 40.12 -65.97
CA LYS A 400 -73.57 41.36 -66.66
C LYS A 400 -74.14 41.46 -68.07
N VAL A 401 -74.31 40.34 -68.77
CA VAL A 401 -74.92 40.31 -70.11
C VAL A 401 -76.40 40.67 -70.02
N LEU A 402 -77.18 40.07 -69.10
CA LEU A 402 -78.59 40.40 -68.87
C LEU A 402 -78.78 41.90 -68.56
N ASP A 403 -77.84 42.49 -67.83
CA ASP A 403 -77.89 43.91 -67.51
C ASP A 403 -77.65 44.81 -68.74
N ARG A 404 -76.74 44.40 -69.62
CA ARG A 404 -76.40 45.12 -70.86
C ARG A 404 -77.43 44.88 -71.98
N SER A 405 -78.04 43.69 -72.03
CA SER A 405 -79.05 43.33 -73.03
C SER A 405 -80.42 43.94 -72.75
N PHE A 406 -80.71 44.33 -71.51
CA PHE A 406 -82.00 44.93 -71.12
C PHE A 406 -82.46 46.02 -72.08
N LYS A 407 -81.62 47.01 -72.39
CA LYS A 407 -82.01 48.11 -73.31
C LYS A 407 -82.23 47.65 -74.75
N LYS A 408 -81.66 46.52 -75.16
CA LYS A 408 -81.84 45.91 -76.49
C LYS A 408 -83.13 45.11 -76.57
N GLU A 409 -83.57 44.47 -75.48
CA GLU A 409 -84.81 43.69 -75.42
C GLU A 409 -86.07 44.56 -75.52
N PHE A 410 -85.99 45.84 -75.12
CA PHE A 410 -87.11 46.80 -75.14
C PHE A 410 -86.98 47.87 -76.24
N SER A 411 -86.27 47.59 -77.33
CA SER A 411 -86.03 48.57 -78.41
C SER A 411 -87.28 49.00 -79.20
N GLU A 412 -88.37 48.25 -79.06
CA GLU A 412 -89.66 48.50 -79.74
C GLU A 412 -90.49 49.61 -79.06
N ILE A 413 -90.05 50.12 -77.90
CA ILE A 413 -90.76 51.07 -77.04
C ILE A 413 -90.04 52.44 -77.05
N PRO A 414 -90.74 53.59 -76.89
CA PRO A 414 -90.10 54.89 -76.78
C PRO A 414 -89.01 54.97 -75.69
N SER A 415 -87.86 55.57 -76.04
CA SER A 415 -86.65 55.63 -75.19
C SER A 415 -86.90 56.13 -73.76
N TYR A 416 -87.83 57.07 -73.55
CA TYR A 416 -88.14 57.60 -72.22
C TYR A 416 -88.82 56.56 -71.32
N GLN A 417 -89.65 55.67 -71.87
CA GLN A 417 -90.28 54.59 -71.13
C GLN A 417 -89.27 53.49 -70.80
N VAL A 418 -88.34 53.19 -71.72
CA VAL A 418 -87.24 52.22 -71.49
C VAL A 418 -86.34 52.66 -70.32
N ASP A 419 -86.05 53.96 -70.20
CA ASP A 419 -85.26 54.48 -69.06
C ASP A 419 -86.02 54.45 -67.72
N ILE A 420 -87.36 54.63 -67.74
CA ILE A 420 -88.21 54.44 -66.56
C ILE A 420 -88.22 52.96 -66.14
N LEU A 421 -88.41 52.04 -67.09
CA LEU A 421 -88.36 50.60 -66.86
C LEU A 421 -86.97 50.16 -66.37
N TYR A 422 -85.88 50.70 -66.89
CA TYR A 422 -84.53 50.38 -66.42
C TYR A 422 -84.29 50.80 -64.95
N LYS A 423 -84.85 51.93 -64.50
CA LYS A 423 -84.82 52.32 -63.08
C LYS A 423 -85.59 51.32 -62.21
N LEU A 424 -86.74 50.82 -62.69
CA LEU A 424 -87.53 49.79 -62.02
C LEU A 424 -86.85 48.40 -62.06
N PHE A 425 -86.09 48.12 -63.12
CA PHE A 425 -85.29 46.91 -63.30
C PHE A 425 -84.13 46.85 -62.30
N LYS A 426 -83.55 47.99 -61.94
CA LYS A 426 -82.50 48.08 -60.90
C LYS A 426 -83.03 48.10 -59.47
N ARG A 427 -84.34 48.32 -59.28
CA ARG A 427 -84.95 48.32 -57.95
C ARG A 427 -85.03 46.89 -57.41
N ARG A 428 -84.66 46.71 -56.14
CA ARG A 428 -84.72 45.42 -55.43
C ARG A 428 -85.62 45.52 -54.19
N PRO A 429 -86.34 44.45 -53.80
CA PRO A 429 -87.07 44.43 -52.55
C PRO A 429 -86.14 44.60 -51.33
N ARG A 430 -86.53 45.43 -50.36
CA ARG A 430 -85.84 45.53 -49.07
C ARG A 430 -86.38 44.46 -48.13
N ILE A 431 -85.70 43.32 -48.06
CA ILE A 431 -86.03 42.26 -47.08
C ILE A 431 -85.41 42.64 -45.74
N HIS A 432 -86.24 42.74 -44.69
CA HIS A 432 -85.79 42.99 -43.33
C HIS A 432 -85.13 41.72 -42.79
N LYS A 433 -83.80 41.72 -42.58
CA LYS A 433 -83.10 40.58 -42.00
C LYS A 433 -83.54 40.41 -40.54
N GLN A 434 -84.35 39.39 -40.22
CA GLN A 434 -84.57 38.98 -38.84
C GLN A 434 -83.22 38.52 -38.26
N LYS A 435 -82.76 39.15 -37.17
CA LYS A 435 -81.63 38.67 -36.37
C LYS A 435 -82.03 37.33 -35.76
N VAL A 436 -81.55 36.23 -36.35
CA VAL A 436 -81.58 34.93 -35.70
C VAL A 436 -80.41 34.91 -34.72
N HIS A 437 -80.72 34.93 -33.42
CA HIS A 437 -79.79 34.51 -32.38
C HIS A 437 -79.43 33.04 -32.64
N SER A 438 -78.22 32.77 -33.12
CA SER A 438 -77.69 31.41 -33.18
C SER A 438 -77.05 31.08 -31.83
N ASP A 439 -77.74 30.26 -31.05
CA ASP A 439 -77.21 29.66 -29.82
C ASP A 439 -75.96 28.84 -30.14
N THR A 440 -74.89 29.12 -29.40
CA THR A 440 -73.53 28.59 -29.55
C THR A 440 -73.37 27.14 -29.05
N ASN A 441 -74.44 26.34 -28.98
CA ASN A 441 -74.41 25.03 -28.32
C ASN A 441 -75.02 23.90 -29.18
N SER A 442 -74.36 23.55 -30.29
CA SER A 442 -74.28 22.17 -30.78
C SER A 442 -73.30 22.07 -31.94
N LEU A 443 -72.00 21.93 -31.62
CA LEU A 443 -70.96 21.66 -32.61
C LEU A 443 -70.57 20.19 -32.51
N VAL A 444 -71.38 19.31 -33.10
CA VAL A 444 -70.97 17.92 -33.36
C VAL A 444 -70.12 17.94 -34.64
N PRO A 445 -68.82 17.56 -34.61
CA PRO A 445 -67.89 17.73 -35.73
C PRO A 445 -68.18 16.93 -37.02
N PHE A 446 -69.11 15.96 -36.99
CA PHE A 446 -69.41 15.06 -38.12
C PHE A 446 -70.89 14.98 -38.52
N GLY A 447 -71.76 15.82 -37.97
CA GLY A 447 -73.16 15.85 -38.41
C GLY A 447 -73.29 16.57 -39.75
N GLU A 448 -73.93 15.95 -40.75
CA GLU A 448 -74.39 16.63 -41.96
C GLU A 448 -75.12 17.91 -41.56
N ARG A 449 -74.56 19.09 -41.84
CA ARG A 449 -75.25 20.37 -41.60
C ARG A 449 -76.49 20.44 -42.51
N PRO A 450 -77.73 20.28 -42.01
CA PRO A 450 -78.92 20.51 -42.82
C PRO A 450 -79.33 21.98 -42.55
N GLY A 451 -78.49 22.95 -42.94
CA GLY A 451 -78.64 24.32 -42.46
C GLY A 451 -78.50 25.41 -43.52
N SER A 452 -77.41 25.41 -44.30
CA SER A 452 -77.16 26.49 -45.27
C SER A 452 -78.10 26.43 -46.48
N GLY A 453 -78.33 25.23 -47.03
CA GLY A 453 -79.22 25.03 -48.18
C GLY A 453 -80.70 25.28 -47.91
N LYS A 454 -81.21 24.98 -46.69
CA LYS A 454 -82.62 25.26 -46.33
C LYS A 454 -82.84 26.75 -46.07
N LEU A 455 -81.94 27.41 -45.32
CA LEU A 455 -82.04 28.84 -45.05
C LEU A 455 -81.90 29.69 -46.33
N ASN A 456 -81.05 29.29 -47.28
CA ASN A 456 -80.94 29.97 -48.59
C ASN A 456 -82.21 29.79 -49.45
N LYS A 457 -82.86 28.63 -49.39
CA LYS A 457 -84.14 28.39 -50.09
C LYS A 457 -85.27 29.21 -49.50
N ASP A 458 -85.36 29.28 -48.17
CA ASP A 458 -86.39 30.06 -47.47
C ASP A 458 -86.19 31.57 -47.69
N ALA A 459 -84.93 32.05 -47.64
CA ALA A 459 -84.61 33.44 -47.95
C ALA A 459 -84.89 33.81 -49.41
N PHE A 460 -84.65 32.90 -50.35
CA PHE A 460 -84.99 33.09 -51.76
C PHE A 460 -86.51 33.09 -51.97
N ALA A 461 -87.26 32.20 -51.32
CA ALA A 461 -88.72 32.20 -51.37
C ALA A 461 -89.32 33.51 -50.83
N GLN A 462 -88.76 34.06 -49.75
CA GLN A 462 -89.15 35.36 -49.22
C GLN A 462 -88.81 36.52 -50.18
N LEU A 463 -87.67 36.45 -50.88
CA LEU A 463 -87.30 37.40 -51.92
C LEU A 463 -88.28 37.37 -53.10
N MET A 464 -88.64 36.18 -53.58
CA MET A 464 -89.57 36.02 -54.69
C MET A 464 -90.99 36.49 -54.32
N LYS A 465 -91.43 36.24 -53.08
CA LYS A 465 -92.69 36.79 -52.57
C LYS A 465 -92.69 38.33 -52.54
N ALA A 466 -91.58 38.95 -52.15
CA ALA A 466 -91.45 40.40 -52.17
C ALA A 466 -91.30 40.98 -53.59
N MET A 467 -90.92 40.15 -54.57
CA MET A 467 -90.94 40.50 -55.99
C MET A 467 -92.37 40.53 -56.54
N ASP A 468 -93.24 39.60 -56.11
CA ASP A 468 -94.67 39.61 -56.49
C ASP A 468 -95.34 40.94 -56.16
N ASP A 469 -95.03 41.53 -54.99
CA ASP A 469 -95.53 42.85 -54.59
C ASP A 469 -95.02 43.99 -55.49
N LEU A 470 -93.79 43.89 -56.01
CA LEU A 470 -93.20 44.86 -56.94
C LEU A 470 -93.68 44.70 -58.38
N ASP A 471 -94.05 43.48 -58.80
CA ASP A 471 -94.56 43.15 -60.14
C ASP A 471 -96.08 43.44 -60.29
N ASN A 472 -96.75 43.77 -59.18
CA ASN A 472 -98.18 44.09 -59.18
C ASN A 472 -98.52 45.21 -60.20
N ILE A 473 -99.61 45.03 -60.95
CA ILE A 473 -100.11 45.91 -62.02
C ILE A 473 -100.25 47.37 -61.54
N ASN A 474 -100.53 47.58 -60.25
CA ASN A 474 -100.61 48.92 -59.64
C ASN A 474 -99.30 49.72 -59.73
N ASN A 475 -98.16 49.07 -59.95
CA ASN A 475 -96.84 49.71 -60.07
C ASN A 475 -96.42 49.95 -61.54
N MET A 476 -97.30 49.66 -62.51
CA MET A 476 -97.05 49.85 -63.95
C MET A 476 -97.08 51.34 -64.34
N PRO A 477 -96.11 51.84 -65.12
CA PRO A 477 -96.13 53.22 -65.62
C PRO A 477 -97.35 53.51 -66.51
N GLU A 478 -97.91 54.72 -66.39
CA GLU A 478 -99.06 55.16 -67.19
C GLU A 478 -98.73 55.18 -68.71
N GLY A 479 -99.53 54.46 -69.51
CA GLY A 479 -99.38 54.41 -70.97
C GLY A 479 -98.56 53.23 -71.54
N LEU A 480 -98.22 52.24 -70.71
CA LEU A 480 -97.54 51.01 -71.14
C LEU A 480 -98.57 49.89 -71.45
N ASP A 481 -98.29 49.05 -72.45
CA ASP A 481 -99.13 47.89 -72.76
C ASP A 481 -98.94 46.76 -71.72
N PRO A 482 -100.01 46.08 -71.26
CA PRO A 482 -99.90 45.00 -70.28
C PRO A 482 -98.99 43.85 -70.72
N SER A 483 -98.92 43.52 -72.01
CA SER A 483 -98.05 42.43 -72.49
C SER A 483 -96.55 42.77 -72.35
N VAL A 484 -96.22 44.05 -72.48
CA VAL A 484 -94.86 44.58 -72.30
C VAL A 484 -94.48 44.62 -70.81
N TRP A 485 -95.45 44.91 -69.93
CA TRP A 485 -95.23 44.87 -68.49
C TRP A 485 -94.96 43.44 -68.01
N ASP A 486 -95.71 42.45 -68.50
CA ASP A 486 -95.48 41.04 -68.17
C ASP A 486 -94.09 40.58 -68.65
N HIS A 487 -93.69 40.96 -69.86
CA HIS A 487 -92.33 40.68 -70.37
C HIS A 487 -91.24 41.33 -69.50
N PHE A 488 -91.43 42.59 -69.08
CA PHE A 488 -90.54 43.29 -68.15
C PHE A 488 -90.43 42.59 -66.79
N CYS A 489 -91.55 42.18 -66.20
CA CYS A 489 -91.58 41.45 -64.94
C CYS A 489 -90.82 40.12 -65.05
N MET A 490 -90.97 39.40 -66.16
CA MET A 490 -90.19 38.18 -66.44
C MET A 490 -88.69 38.46 -66.52
N THR A 491 -88.25 39.41 -67.33
CA THR A 491 -86.81 39.77 -67.45
C THR A 491 -86.23 40.24 -66.11
N ARG A 492 -87.01 41.00 -65.32
CA ARG A 492 -86.63 41.42 -63.97
C ARG A 492 -86.49 40.24 -63.00
N ARG A 493 -87.40 39.27 -63.03
CA ARG A 493 -87.31 38.05 -62.20
C ARG A 493 -86.08 37.23 -62.58
N THR A 494 -85.85 36.96 -63.86
CA THR A 494 -84.67 36.22 -64.33
C THR A 494 -83.36 36.89 -63.87
N LYS A 495 -83.31 38.24 -63.89
CA LYS A 495 -82.15 38.98 -63.36
C LYS A 495 -81.97 38.79 -61.85
N VAL A 496 -83.05 38.86 -61.07
CA VAL A 496 -83.01 38.70 -59.60
C VAL A 496 -82.63 37.26 -59.21
N GLU A 497 -83.11 36.27 -59.97
CA GLU A 497 -82.75 34.87 -59.82
C GLU A 497 -81.25 34.67 -60.04
N ASN A 498 -80.70 35.15 -61.16
CA ASN A 498 -79.27 35.08 -61.45
C ASN A 498 -78.41 35.81 -60.40
N GLU A 499 -78.81 37.00 -59.93
CA GLU A 499 -78.11 37.71 -58.85
C GLU A 499 -78.09 36.93 -57.54
N GLN A 500 -79.16 36.18 -57.23
CA GLN A 500 -79.21 35.34 -56.05
C GLN A 500 -78.33 34.10 -56.22
N GLU A 501 -78.34 33.46 -57.39
CA GLU A 501 -77.45 32.34 -57.70
C GLU A 501 -75.97 32.74 -57.60
N VAL A 502 -75.59 33.91 -58.13
CA VAL A 502 -74.25 34.48 -57.98
C VAL A 502 -73.90 34.65 -56.49
N LYS A 503 -74.80 35.16 -55.66
CA LYS A 503 -74.56 35.31 -54.20
C LYS A 503 -74.40 33.96 -53.50
N GLN A 504 -75.21 32.96 -53.85
CA GLN A 504 -75.12 31.61 -53.28
C GLN A 504 -73.80 30.94 -53.69
N LYS A 505 -73.42 31.03 -54.97
CA LYS A 505 -72.14 30.52 -55.47
C LYS A 505 -70.95 31.25 -54.84
N ALA A 506 -71.00 32.57 -54.66
CA ALA A 506 -69.98 33.32 -53.94
C ALA A 506 -69.80 32.84 -52.48
N ALA A 507 -70.89 32.56 -51.77
CA ALA A 507 -70.83 31.99 -50.43
C ALA A 507 -70.20 30.58 -50.42
N GLY A 508 -70.57 29.73 -51.39
CA GLY A 508 -69.94 28.41 -51.57
C GLY A 508 -68.44 28.49 -51.88
N LEU A 509 -68.01 29.45 -52.70
CA LEU A 509 -66.58 29.71 -52.96
C LEU A 509 -65.82 30.05 -51.69
N MET A 510 -66.40 30.88 -50.81
CA MET A 510 -65.77 31.21 -49.53
C MET A 510 -65.64 29.97 -48.62
N GLU A 511 -66.65 29.11 -48.58
CA GLU A 511 -66.60 27.86 -47.81
C GLU A 511 -65.55 26.88 -48.36
N MET A 512 -65.48 26.70 -49.69
CA MET A 512 -64.49 25.85 -50.34
C MET A 512 -63.06 26.39 -50.17
N ALA A 513 -62.86 27.70 -50.27
CA ALA A 513 -61.57 28.33 -50.00
C ALA A 513 -61.15 28.17 -48.53
N ALA A 514 -62.08 28.28 -47.58
CA ALA A 514 -61.82 28.02 -46.17
C ALA A 514 -61.48 26.54 -45.90
N PHE A 515 -62.12 25.61 -46.60
CA PHE A 515 -61.80 24.18 -46.54
C PHE A 515 -60.39 23.89 -47.06
N LEU A 516 -60.03 24.47 -48.22
CA LEU A 516 -58.69 24.35 -48.80
C LEU A 516 -57.62 24.84 -47.83
N ARG A 517 -57.85 26.01 -47.21
CA ARG A 517 -56.93 26.59 -46.22
C ARG A 517 -56.70 25.63 -45.06
N ARG A 518 -57.76 25.09 -44.46
CA ARG A 518 -57.64 24.11 -43.37
C ARG A 518 -56.83 22.88 -43.78
N ARG A 519 -57.05 22.36 -45.00
CA ARG A 519 -56.29 21.21 -45.51
C ARG A 519 -54.81 21.54 -45.70
N THR A 520 -54.52 22.76 -46.15
CA THR A 520 -53.14 23.27 -46.27
C THR A 520 -52.48 23.38 -44.90
N ASP A 521 -53.18 23.94 -43.91
CA ASP A 521 -52.68 24.03 -42.53
C ASP A 521 -52.39 22.63 -41.94
N ASP A 522 -53.24 21.63 -42.21
CA ASP A 522 -53.01 20.25 -41.75
C ASP A 522 -51.81 19.58 -42.44
N ASP A 523 -51.61 19.83 -43.73
CA ASP A 523 -50.47 19.36 -44.52
C ASP A 523 -49.14 20.02 -44.10
N GLU A 524 -49.18 21.28 -43.67
CA GLU A 524 -48.05 21.98 -43.06
C GLU A 524 -47.69 21.39 -41.68
N LYS A 525 -48.68 20.97 -40.86
CA LYS A 525 -48.41 20.27 -39.59
C LYS A 525 -47.70 18.95 -39.83
N VAL A 526 -48.15 18.15 -40.79
CA VAL A 526 -47.49 16.88 -41.14
C VAL A 526 -46.07 17.13 -41.63
N GLN A 527 -45.85 18.19 -42.42
CA GLN A 527 -44.51 18.60 -42.86
C GLN A 527 -43.61 18.97 -41.67
N HIS A 528 -44.11 19.75 -40.71
CA HIS A 528 -43.34 20.12 -39.52
C HIS A 528 -43.00 18.91 -38.65
N GLU A 529 -43.90 17.93 -38.54
CA GLU A 529 -43.62 16.66 -37.87
C GLU A 529 -42.53 15.86 -38.58
N ILE A 530 -42.54 15.80 -39.91
CA ILE A 530 -41.46 15.16 -40.70
C ILE A 530 -40.12 15.82 -40.42
N GLU A 531 -40.06 17.15 -40.47
CA GLU A 531 -38.84 17.93 -40.20
C GLU A 531 -38.31 17.68 -38.78
N LYS A 532 -39.20 17.63 -37.79
CA LYS A 532 -38.83 17.31 -36.41
C LYS A 532 -38.21 15.92 -36.29
N VAL A 533 -38.85 14.91 -36.87
CA VAL A 533 -38.34 13.52 -36.85
C VAL A 533 -37.02 13.41 -37.59
N PHE A 534 -36.88 14.10 -38.72
CA PHE A 534 -35.64 14.13 -39.48
C PHE A 534 -34.49 14.75 -38.68
N HIS A 535 -34.77 15.83 -37.94
CA HIS A 535 -33.78 16.42 -37.03
C HIS A 535 -33.40 15.46 -35.89
N GLU A 536 -34.38 14.80 -35.26
CA GLU A 536 -34.12 13.76 -34.24
C GLU A 536 -33.26 12.60 -34.80
N LEU A 537 -33.48 12.21 -36.06
CA LEU A 537 -32.69 11.18 -36.73
C LEU A 537 -31.22 11.62 -36.93
N ILE A 538 -30.98 12.86 -37.37
CA ILE A 538 -29.62 13.40 -37.52
C ILE A 538 -28.90 13.40 -36.18
N LEU A 539 -29.53 13.88 -35.12
CA LEU A 539 -28.95 13.88 -33.77
C LEU A 539 -28.60 12.46 -33.32
N LEU A 540 -29.49 11.49 -33.55
CA LEU A 540 -29.23 10.09 -33.22
C LEU A 540 -28.07 9.51 -34.03
N GLN A 541 -27.93 9.88 -35.31
CA GLN A 541 -26.80 9.47 -36.14
C GLN A 541 -25.47 10.06 -35.65
N GLU A 542 -25.45 11.33 -35.24
CA GLU A 542 -24.27 11.93 -34.61
C GLU A 542 -23.90 11.21 -33.32
N ASP A 543 -24.88 10.91 -32.47
CA ASP A 543 -24.65 10.20 -31.22
C ASP A 543 -24.18 8.76 -31.44
N LYS A 544 -24.69 8.08 -32.48
CA LYS A 544 -24.20 6.78 -32.92
C LYS A 544 -22.73 6.83 -33.33
N VAL A 545 -22.32 7.83 -34.11
CA VAL A 545 -20.92 8.01 -34.52
C VAL A 545 -20.03 8.31 -33.31
N LYS A 546 -20.46 9.22 -32.42
CA LYS A 546 -19.73 9.52 -31.17
C LYS A 546 -19.55 8.26 -30.32
N PHE A 547 -20.59 7.45 -30.18
CA PHE A 547 -20.55 6.20 -29.44
C PHE A 547 -19.60 5.16 -30.06
N GLN A 548 -19.59 5.02 -31.39
CA GLN A 548 -18.69 4.10 -32.09
C GLN A 548 -17.21 4.49 -31.95
N LEU A 549 -16.92 5.79 -31.85
CA LEU A 549 -15.56 6.31 -31.63
C LEU A 549 -15.15 6.29 -30.15
N ASN A 550 -16.12 6.44 -29.23
CA ASN A 550 -15.87 6.44 -27.79
C ASN A 550 -15.77 5.02 -27.25
N LEU A 551 -14.59 4.43 -27.36
CA LEU A 551 -14.32 3.07 -26.91
C LEU A 551 -14.02 3.01 -25.41
N THR A 552 -14.66 2.07 -24.73
CA THR A 552 -14.32 1.73 -23.35
C THR A 552 -13.07 0.87 -23.33
N ILE A 553 -12.01 1.35 -22.67
CA ILE A 553 -10.74 0.65 -22.54
C ILE A 553 -10.48 0.25 -21.09
N GLN A 554 -9.79 -0.88 -20.93
CA GLN A 554 -9.32 -1.38 -19.64
C GLN A 554 -7.81 -1.14 -19.50
N ILE A 555 -7.42 -0.48 -18.42
CA ILE A 555 -6.02 -0.16 -18.09
C ILE A 555 -5.68 -0.79 -16.75
N LEU A 556 -4.52 -1.45 -16.68
CA LEU A 556 -4.00 -1.99 -15.43
C LEU A 556 -3.09 -0.97 -14.76
N LEU A 557 -3.49 -0.53 -13.57
CA LEU A 557 -2.74 0.40 -12.75
C LEU A 557 -2.36 -0.27 -11.42
N LYS A 558 -1.14 -0.01 -10.94
CA LYS A 558 -0.70 -0.48 -9.62
C LYS A 558 -1.21 0.44 -8.52
N GLN A 559 -1.40 -0.11 -7.31
CA GLN A 559 -1.70 0.68 -6.12
C GLN A 559 -0.59 1.73 -5.90
N GLY A 560 -0.98 3.01 -5.87
CA GLY A 560 -0.06 4.17 -5.84
C GLY A 560 0.02 4.96 -7.15
N GLN A 561 -0.49 4.44 -8.27
CA GLN A 561 -0.71 5.21 -9.50
C GLN A 561 -2.10 5.83 -9.57
N VAL A 562 -2.99 5.44 -8.65
CA VAL A 562 -4.36 5.93 -8.52
C VAL A 562 -4.39 6.80 -7.27
N GLU A 563 -4.49 8.11 -7.47
CA GLU A 563 -4.59 9.13 -6.43
C GLU A 563 -6.05 9.59 -6.36
N LEU A 564 -6.88 8.86 -5.60
CA LEU A 564 -8.28 9.22 -5.37
C LEU A 564 -8.51 9.47 -3.89
N GLU A 565 -9.27 10.51 -3.58
CA GLU A 565 -9.60 10.87 -2.20
C GLU A 565 -10.53 9.83 -1.56
N ASN A 566 -11.37 9.16 -2.36
CA ASN A 566 -12.39 8.21 -1.90
C ASN A 566 -12.01 6.75 -2.17
N PHE A 567 -11.29 6.12 -1.25
CA PHE A 567 -11.09 4.66 -1.22
C PHE A 567 -12.26 3.89 -0.54
N GLN A 568 -13.38 4.56 -0.24
CA GLN A 568 -14.48 3.99 0.52
C GLN A 568 -15.50 3.28 -0.37
N LEU A 569 -15.45 1.94 -0.37
CA LEU A 569 -16.47 0.94 -0.69
C LEU A 569 -17.17 0.96 -2.07
N LEU A 570 -17.30 2.10 -2.74
CA LEU A 570 -17.80 2.27 -4.09
C LEU A 570 -16.76 3.05 -4.89
N LEU A 571 -16.16 2.36 -5.85
CA LEU A 571 -15.16 2.93 -6.75
C LEU A 571 -15.87 3.78 -7.81
N ASP A 572 -16.28 4.99 -7.43
CA ASP A 572 -16.75 6.00 -8.38
C ASP A 572 -15.56 6.77 -8.92
N TYR A 573 -15.30 6.61 -10.23
CA TYR A 573 -14.20 7.23 -10.95
C TYR A 573 -14.68 8.38 -11.84
N SER A 574 -15.89 8.90 -11.63
CA SER A 574 -16.48 9.96 -12.47
C SER A 574 -15.61 11.23 -12.53
N ASP A 575 -14.91 11.55 -11.44
CA ASP A 575 -14.00 12.70 -11.34
C ASP A 575 -12.53 12.36 -11.65
N ALA A 576 -12.24 11.12 -12.08
CA ALA A 576 -10.88 10.67 -12.32
C ALA A 576 -10.39 11.12 -13.71
N VAL A 577 -9.17 11.67 -13.76
CA VAL A 577 -8.52 12.09 -15.01
C VAL A 577 -7.25 11.28 -15.23
N LEU A 578 -7.08 10.74 -16.45
CA LEU A 578 -5.86 10.07 -16.84
C LEU A 578 -4.79 11.11 -17.24
N ILE A 579 -3.74 11.21 -16.45
CA ILE A 579 -2.63 12.15 -16.69
C ILE A 579 -1.39 11.38 -17.17
N ASN A 580 -0.72 11.88 -18.20
CA ASN A 580 0.54 11.31 -18.66
C ASN A 580 1.63 11.53 -17.61
N ARG A 581 2.33 10.44 -17.24
CA ARG A 581 3.41 10.44 -16.25
C ARG A 581 4.52 11.44 -16.57
N ASN A 582 4.83 11.68 -17.84
CA ASN A 582 5.88 12.62 -18.25
C ASN A 582 5.61 14.02 -17.73
N ILE A 583 4.34 14.46 -17.73
CA ILE A 583 3.95 15.78 -17.21
C ILE A 583 4.27 15.90 -15.72
N ILE A 584 4.02 14.83 -14.96
CA ILE A 584 4.30 14.78 -13.52
C ILE A 584 5.82 14.73 -13.28
N GLU A 585 6.56 13.95 -14.06
CA GLU A 585 8.02 13.86 -13.95
C GLU A 585 8.70 15.18 -14.29
N ASP A 586 8.23 15.87 -15.33
CA ASP A 586 8.68 17.19 -15.72
C ASP A 586 8.44 18.20 -14.59
N LEU A 587 7.22 18.25 -14.04
CA LEU A 587 6.90 19.09 -12.89
C LEU A 587 7.78 18.76 -11.67
N ASN A 588 7.99 17.48 -11.36
CA ASN A 588 8.85 17.03 -10.27
C ASN A 588 10.32 17.41 -10.48
N SER A 589 10.78 17.47 -11.73
CA SER A 589 12.12 17.96 -12.08
C SER A 589 12.24 19.46 -11.80
N VAL A 590 11.21 20.25 -12.14
CA VAL A 590 11.15 21.69 -11.86
C VAL A 590 11.11 21.93 -10.35
N ILE A 591 10.27 21.20 -9.62
CA ILE A 591 10.18 21.29 -8.15
C ILE A 591 11.52 20.98 -7.49
N ARG A 592 12.22 19.91 -7.92
CA ARG A 592 13.56 19.58 -7.42
C ARG A 592 14.56 20.70 -7.69
N THR A 593 14.54 21.25 -8.89
CA THR A 593 15.44 22.35 -9.28
C THR A 593 15.20 23.59 -8.41
N GLN A 594 13.94 23.95 -8.16
CA GLN A 594 13.60 25.06 -7.27
C GLN A 594 13.96 24.77 -5.81
N GLY A 595 13.76 23.53 -5.35
CA GLY A 595 14.21 23.08 -4.03
C GLY A 595 15.72 23.23 -3.84
N GLN A 596 16.51 22.82 -4.84
CA GLN A 596 17.97 23.00 -4.82
C GLN A 596 18.36 24.48 -4.79
N LYS A 597 17.71 25.35 -5.58
CA LYS A 597 17.93 26.81 -5.53
C LYS A 597 17.63 27.40 -4.15
N LYS A 598 16.53 26.97 -3.51
CA LYS A 598 16.19 27.40 -2.15
C LYS A 598 17.26 26.97 -1.15
N VAL A 599 17.74 25.72 -1.22
CA VAL A 599 18.80 25.23 -0.33
C VAL A 599 20.11 25.98 -0.55
N ALA A 600 20.48 26.25 -1.81
CA ALA A 600 21.67 27.05 -2.13
C ALA A 600 21.57 28.46 -1.53
N SER A 601 20.43 29.14 -1.71
CA SER A 601 20.19 30.46 -1.10
C SER A 601 20.21 30.42 0.43
N MET A 602 19.70 29.35 1.05
CA MET A 602 19.81 29.15 2.50
C MET A 602 21.26 28.95 2.96
N MET A 603 22.08 28.22 2.19
CA MET A 603 23.51 28.06 2.49
C MET A 603 24.28 29.37 2.34
N GLU A 604 24.02 30.13 1.27
CA GLU A 604 24.59 31.47 1.09
C GLU A 604 24.23 32.39 2.26
N SER A 605 22.96 32.40 2.67
CA SER A 605 22.51 33.16 3.84
C SER A 605 23.25 32.73 5.11
N LYS A 606 23.42 31.43 5.34
CA LYS A 606 24.20 30.92 6.48
C LYS A 606 25.65 31.41 6.46
N GLU A 607 26.32 31.34 5.30
CA GLU A 607 27.73 31.75 5.19
C GLU A 607 27.88 33.27 5.36
N VAL A 608 26.91 34.06 4.88
CA VAL A 608 26.84 35.50 5.17
C VAL A 608 26.74 35.77 6.67
N HIS A 609 25.85 35.08 7.40
CA HIS A 609 25.73 35.26 8.85
C HIS A 609 27.02 34.87 9.58
N LYS A 610 27.66 33.77 9.19
CA LYS A 610 28.97 33.36 9.72
C LYS A 610 30.04 34.42 9.44
N GLY A 611 30.05 35.01 8.25
CA GLY A 611 30.91 36.13 7.88
C GLY A 611 30.68 37.36 8.75
N ILE A 612 29.42 37.71 9.02
CA ILE A 612 29.06 38.81 9.92
C ILE A 612 29.60 38.55 11.33
N PHE A 613 29.38 37.36 11.89
CA PHE A 613 29.91 37.02 13.22
C PHE A 613 31.45 37.06 13.29
N GLN A 614 32.13 36.62 12.23
CA GLN A 614 33.58 36.70 12.13
C GLN A 614 34.05 38.17 12.14
N ILE A 615 33.41 39.03 11.36
CA ILE A 615 33.72 40.46 11.31
C ILE A 615 33.42 41.14 12.65
N GLU A 616 32.31 40.81 13.30
CA GLU A 616 31.97 41.33 14.63
C GLU A 616 33.01 40.93 15.68
N TRP A 617 33.48 39.67 15.64
CA TRP A 617 34.55 39.20 16.51
C TRP A 617 35.88 39.91 16.24
N GLU A 618 36.26 40.08 14.97
CA GLU A 618 37.45 40.82 14.57
C GLU A 618 37.37 42.27 15.02
N HIS A 619 36.22 42.92 14.84
CA HIS A 619 35.98 44.27 15.34
C HIS A 619 36.14 44.33 16.86
N LYS A 620 35.55 43.41 17.61
CA LYS A 620 35.68 43.37 19.08
C LYS A 620 37.12 43.14 19.53
N LYS A 621 37.85 42.27 18.82
CA LYS A 621 39.28 42.06 19.06
C LYS A 621 40.08 43.34 18.83
N MET A 622 39.87 44.02 17.71
CA MET A 622 40.54 45.28 17.39
C MET A 622 40.18 46.39 18.39
N GLU A 623 38.93 46.46 18.86
CA GLU A 623 38.53 47.36 19.96
C GLU A 623 39.32 47.07 21.24
N MET A 624 39.45 45.80 21.65
CA MET A 624 40.22 45.43 22.85
C MET A 624 41.72 45.72 22.69
N GLU A 625 42.29 45.46 21.51
CA GLU A 625 43.69 45.83 21.22
C GLU A 625 43.89 47.34 21.25
N MET A 626 42.93 48.11 20.74
CA MET A 626 42.95 49.57 20.82
C MET A 626 42.86 50.05 22.28
N GLU A 627 42.00 49.43 23.09
CA GLU A 627 41.90 49.71 24.53
C GLU A 627 43.20 49.38 25.28
N ASP A 628 43.82 48.22 25.01
CA ASP A 628 45.09 47.80 25.61
C ASP A 628 46.24 48.74 25.19
N LEU A 629 46.32 49.13 23.92
CA LEU A 629 47.28 50.11 23.44
C LEU A 629 47.06 51.48 24.08
N ASN A 630 45.81 51.91 24.23
CA ASN A 630 45.47 53.15 24.94
C ASN A 630 45.89 53.07 26.41
N GLN A 631 45.65 51.94 27.08
CA GLN A 631 46.08 51.73 28.46
C GLN A 631 47.60 51.75 28.59
N LYS A 632 48.33 51.06 27.70
CA LYS A 632 49.79 51.11 27.65
C LYS A 632 50.31 52.52 27.41
N ALA A 633 49.67 53.28 26.51
CA ALA A 633 50.02 54.67 26.28
C ALA A 633 49.80 55.52 27.54
N TRP A 634 48.68 55.30 28.25
CA TRP A 634 48.42 55.90 29.56
C TRP A 634 49.48 55.51 30.59
N ASP A 635 49.85 54.24 30.69
CA ASP A 635 50.85 53.74 31.63
C ASP A 635 52.23 54.35 31.34
N ILE A 636 52.60 54.50 30.07
CA ILE A 636 53.83 55.20 29.66
C ILE A 636 53.77 56.68 30.04
N GLN A 637 52.64 57.34 29.81
CA GLN A 637 52.46 58.75 30.22
C GLN A 637 52.51 58.91 31.74
N MET A 638 52.01 57.92 32.49
CA MET A 638 51.93 57.91 33.95
C MET A 638 53.15 57.26 34.63
N LEU A 639 54.13 56.79 33.86
CA LEU A 639 55.35 56.15 34.37
C LEU A 639 56.21 57.20 35.09
N PHE A 640 56.10 57.23 36.42
CA PHE A 640 56.96 58.02 37.28
C PHE A 640 58.36 57.41 37.34
N PHE A 641 59.34 58.04 36.70
CA PHE A 641 60.76 57.64 36.79
C PHE A 641 61.26 57.79 38.24
N SER A 642 61.37 56.68 38.96
CA SER A 642 61.89 56.67 40.33
C SER A 642 63.38 57.05 40.36
N ARG A 643 63.84 57.60 41.49
CA ARG A 643 65.23 58.03 41.67
C ARG A 643 66.27 56.94 41.37
N ASP A 644 65.94 55.67 41.57
CA ASP A 644 66.87 54.57 41.30
C ASP A 644 66.98 54.27 39.79
N HIS A 645 65.90 54.46 39.03
CA HIS A 645 65.98 54.42 37.56
C HIS A 645 66.78 55.61 37.00
N GLN A 646 66.67 56.80 37.61
CA GLN A 646 67.56 57.92 37.29
C GLN A 646 69.03 57.62 37.60
N LYS A 647 69.34 56.92 38.70
CA LYS A 647 70.72 56.51 39.03
C LYS A 647 71.28 55.49 38.04
N TYR A 648 70.46 54.51 37.62
CA TYR A 648 70.83 53.56 36.56
C TYR A 648 71.14 54.25 35.23
N LEU A 649 70.33 55.24 34.84
CA LEU A 649 70.54 55.98 33.59
C LEU A 649 71.73 56.96 33.64
N ASN A 650 72.12 57.44 34.83
CA ASN A 650 73.18 58.45 34.98
C ASN A 650 74.59 57.88 35.23
N GLU A 651 74.74 56.65 35.74
CA GLU A 651 76.04 56.03 35.98
C GLU A 651 76.40 54.97 34.91
N PRO A 652 77.56 55.06 34.24
CA PRO A 652 77.87 54.21 33.08
C PRO A 652 78.26 52.75 33.40
N ASN A 653 78.45 52.38 34.67
CA ASN A 653 78.89 51.03 35.08
C ASN A 653 78.18 50.56 36.36
N TYR A 654 76.85 50.66 36.38
CA TYR A 654 76.01 50.24 37.50
C TYR A 654 76.17 48.74 37.85
N ASP A 655 76.27 47.89 36.83
CA ASP A 655 76.36 46.43 37.02
C ASP A 655 77.66 46.00 37.72
N THR A 656 78.77 46.69 37.45
CA THR A 656 80.05 46.42 38.12
C THR A 656 79.96 46.76 39.62
N LEU A 657 79.23 47.82 39.96
CA LEU A 657 79.05 48.27 41.34
C LEU A 657 78.20 47.26 42.14
N ILE A 658 77.13 46.75 41.53
CA ILE A 658 76.33 45.65 42.09
C ILE A 658 77.16 44.37 42.21
N ALA A 659 77.94 44.00 41.19
CA ALA A 659 78.74 42.76 41.20
C ALA A 659 79.81 42.77 42.31
N VAL A 660 80.45 43.91 42.55
CA VAL A 660 81.38 44.08 43.68
C VAL A 660 80.64 43.91 45.00
N GLN A 661 79.45 44.48 45.14
CA GLN A 661 78.66 44.36 46.36
C GLN A 661 78.18 42.92 46.62
N ILE A 662 77.77 42.21 45.57
CA ILE A 662 77.43 40.77 45.64
C ILE A 662 78.65 39.94 46.04
N GLY A 663 79.81 40.17 45.41
CA GLY A 663 81.04 39.41 45.71
C GLY A 663 81.51 39.55 47.17
N ILE A 664 81.35 40.74 47.75
CA ILE A 664 81.65 40.98 49.18
C ILE A 664 80.68 40.20 50.08
N MET A 665 79.40 40.17 49.73
CA MET A 665 78.39 39.41 50.48
C MET A 665 78.64 37.90 50.41
N GLU A 666 78.97 37.35 49.24
CA GLU A 666 79.23 35.92 49.06
C GLU A 666 80.45 35.43 49.85
N GLN A 667 81.55 36.19 49.85
CA GLN A 667 82.72 35.86 50.67
C GLN A 667 82.38 35.84 52.17
N THR A 668 81.56 36.78 52.62
CA THR A 668 81.13 36.86 54.02
C THR A 668 80.29 35.63 54.41
N ILE A 669 79.36 35.22 53.55
CA ILE A 669 78.52 34.04 53.77
C ILE A 669 79.36 32.75 53.84
N ALA A 670 80.34 32.58 52.94
CA ALA A 670 81.18 31.39 52.89
C ALA A 670 82.03 31.20 54.18
N VAL A 671 82.53 32.28 54.76
CA VAL A 671 83.29 32.25 56.02
C VAL A 671 82.40 31.84 57.20
N ILE A 672 81.16 32.35 57.24
CA ILE A 672 80.17 32.02 58.26
C ILE A 672 79.77 30.53 58.17
N ASP A 673 79.54 29.99 56.97
CA ASP A 673 79.13 28.59 56.82
C ASP A 673 80.23 27.61 57.25
N LYS A 674 81.50 27.93 56.93
CA LYS A 674 82.67 27.11 57.35
C LYS A 674 82.84 27.08 58.86
N THR A 675 82.65 28.22 59.52
CA THR A 675 82.73 28.31 60.99
C THR A 675 81.56 27.60 61.67
N HIS A 676 80.35 27.72 61.11
CA HIS A 676 79.17 27.04 61.62
C HIS A 676 79.32 25.50 61.58
N LYS A 677 79.76 24.93 60.45
CA LYS A 677 80.00 23.47 60.32
C LYS A 677 80.97 22.93 61.37
N LYS A 678 82.08 23.63 61.62
CA LYS A 678 83.07 23.24 62.64
C LYS A 678 82.48 23.25 64.07
N ASN A 679 81.63 24.23 64.38
CA ASN A 679 80.96 24.32 65.68
C ASN A 679 79.94 23.18 65.87
N VAL A 680 79.17 22.84 64.83
CA VAL A 680 78.22 21.72 64.87
C VAL A 680 78.93 20.38 65.13
N GLU A 681 80.08 20.14 64.50
CA GLU A 681 80.88 18.93 64.72
C GLU A 681 81.37 18.80 66.18
N ASN A 682 81.79 19.91 66.78
CA ASN A 682 82.25 19.96 68.17
C ASN A 682 81.11 19.68 69.15
N CYS A 683 79.93 20.26 68.92
CA CYS A 683 78.76 19.98 69.76
C CYS A 683 78.31 18.51 69.69
N LYS A 684 78.34 17.87 68.51
CA LYS A 684 78.05 16.44 68.36
C LYS A 684 79.02 15.55 69.14
N LYS A 685 80.32 15.89 69.16
CA LYS A 685 81.32 15.17 69.96
C LYS A 685 81.09 15.34 71.46
N LEU A 686 80.69 16.54 71.91
CA LEU A 686 80.39 16.82 73.31
C LEU A 686 79.16 16.03 73.80
N LEU A 687 78.09 15.98 73.00
CA LEU A 687 76.89 15.20 73.31
C LEU A 687 77.18 13.71 73.49
N LYS A 688 78.01 13.11 72.63
CA LYS A 688 78.42 11.71 72.79
C LYS A 688 79.23 11.45 74.07
N LYS A 689 80.04 12.41 74.53
CA LYS A 689 80.79 12.30 75.79
C LYS A 689 79.86 12.38 77.00
N LEU A 690 78.92 13.34 76.99
CA LEU A 690 77.94 13.52 78.06
C LEU A 690 77.02 12.30 78.21
N GLY A 691 76.55 11.73 77.08
CA GLY A 691 75.72 10.51 77.12
C GLY A 691 76.41 9.31 77.78
N ARG A 692 77.71 9.10 77.53
CA ARG A 692 78.48 8.04 78.21
C ARG A 692 78.60 8.30 79.72
N CYS A 693 78.81 9.56 80.11
CA CYS A 693 78.94 9.94 81.50
C CYS A 693 77.63 9.72 82.28
N SER A 694 76.47 10.01 81.67
CA SER A 694 75.16 9.78 82.28
C SER A 694 74.94 8.29 82.58
N ASN A 695 75.14 7.42 81.58
CA ASN A 695 74.97 5.97 81.79
C ASN A 695 75.88 5.42 82.89
N GLN A 696 77.12 5.93 82.99
CA GLN A 696 78.04 5.52 84.04
C GLN A 696 77.58 5.95 85.43
N LYS A 697 76.93 7.12 85.54
CA LYS A 697 76.34 7.61 86.79
C LYS A 697 75.08 6.83 87.18
N ASP A 698 74.26 6.42 86.21
CA ASP A 698 73.06 5.62 86.48
C ASP A 698 73.40 4.24 87.05
N ILE A 699 74.43 3.58 86.50
CA ILE A 699 74.95 2.31 87.03
C ILE A 699 75.48 2.50 88.46
N ALA A 700 76.25 3.56 88.71
CA ALA A 700 76.79 3.85 90.03
C ALA A 700 75.68 4.10 91.07
N ASN A 701 74.63 4.84 90.71
CA ASN A 701 73.48 5.11 91.59
C ASN A 701 72.69 3.84 91.93
N TYR A 702 72.55 2.91 90.98
CA TYR A 702 71.90 1.63 91.23
C TYR A 702 72.67 0.77 92.24
N THR A 703 74.00 0.70 92.10
CA THR A 703 74.88 -0.03 93.05
C THR A 703 74.82 0.58 94.45
N LEU A 704 74.90 1.91 94.57
CA LEU A 704 74.80 2.62 95.85
C LEU A 704 73.47 2.36 96.56
N SER A 705 72.37 2.29 95.81
CA SER A 705 71.04 2.01 96.36
C SER A 705 70.92 0.57 96.90
N CYS A 706 71.68 -0.37 96.35
CA CYS A 706 71.77 -1.73 96.89
C CYS A 706 72.56 -1.77 98.19
N ASN A 707 73.75 -1.15 98.22
CA ASN A 707 74.62 -1.13 99.41
C ASN A 707 73.96 -0.44 100.61
N LEU A 708 73.24 0.67 100.40
CA LEU A 708 72.56 1.40 101.48
C LEU A 708 71.56 0.52 102.25
N ARG A 709 70.91 -0.42 101.54
CA ARG A 709 69.93 -1.32 102.13
C ARG A 709 70.57 -2.40 102.99
N GLU A 710 71.78 -2.87 102.65
CA GLU A 710 72.53 -3.83 103.47
C GLU A 710 73.05 -3.19 104.76
N GLU A 711 73.64 -2.01 104.68
CA GLU A 711 74.18 -1.30 105.86
C GLU A 711 73.10 -0.94 106.89
N LEU A 712 71.88 -0.62 106.44
CA LEU A 712 70.78 -0.31 107.35
C LEU A 712 70.41 -1.50 108.25
N VAL A 713 70.51 -2.72 107.73
CA VAL A 713 70.27 -3.95 108.50
C VAL A 713 71.38 -4.15 109.53
N ALA A 714 72.65 -4.04 109.13
CA ALA A 714 73.80 -4.24 110.02
C ALA A 714 73.83 -3.25 111.21
N VAL A 715 73.42 -1.99 110.99
CA VAL A 715 73.37 -0.97 112.06
C VAL A 715 72.26 -1.27 113.07
N SER A 716 71.12 -1.78 112.61
CA SER A 716 70.02 -2.13 113.51
C SER A 716 70.42 -3.26 114.48
N GLU A 717 71.10 -4.30 113.98
CA GLU A 717 71.56 -5.44 114.78
C GLU A 717 72.59 -5.02 115.84
N ARG A 718 73.54 -4.14 115.50
CA ARG A 718 74.54 -3.63 116.47
C ARG A 718 73.91 -2.76 117.56
N LYS A 719 72.85 -2.02 117.25
CA LYS A 719 72.15 -1.18 118.23
C LYS A 719 71.47 -2.01 119.32
N ASP A 720 70.98 -3.20 118.96
CA ASP A 720 70.29 -4.08 119.92
C ASP A 720 71.28 -4.79 120.85
N ILE A 721 72.46 -5.19 120.37
CA ILE A 721 73.51 -5.80 121.22
C ILE A 721 74.02 -4.81 122.28
N CYS A 722 74.24 -3.55 121.91
CA CYS A 722 74.79 -2.54 122.83
C CYS A 722 73.84 -2.20 123.99
N ASN A 723 72.52 -2.39 123.83
CA ASN A 723 71.54 -2.07 124.87
C ASN A 723 71.42 -3.16 125.96
N ALA A 724 71.90 -4.39 125.71
CA ALA A 724 71.74 -5.52 126.63
C ALA A 724 72.83 -5.63 127.72
N MET A 725 74.00 -5.00 127.55
CA MET A 725 75.08 -5.03 128.54
C MET A 725 75.15 -3.73 129.35
N GLY A 726 75.06 -3.80 130.68
CA GLY A 726 75.06 -2.65 131.60
C GLY A 726 76.37 -1.86 131.73
N SER A 727 77.06 -1.54 130.62
CA SER A 727 78.36 -0.84 130.56
C SER A 727 78.31 0.35 129.60
N LYS A 728 77.46 1.34 129.93
CA LYS A 728 77.26 2.57 129.12
C LYS A 728 78.32 3.66 129.31
N LEU A 729 79.05 3.69 130.42
CA LEU A 729 79.85 4.86 130.79
C LEU A 729 81.18 5.00 130.04
N THR A 730 81.71 3.94 129.43
CA THR A 730 83.03 3.98 128.74
C THR A 730 82.94 4.28 127.24
N CYS A 731 81.86 3.91 126.56
CA CYS A 731 81.70 4.22 125.12
C CYS A 731 81.07 5.60 124.85
N GLU A 732 80.14 6.07 125.70
CA GLU A 732 79.53 7.39 125.51
C GLU A 732 80.53 8.54 125.68
N LYS A 733 81.48 8.44 126.62
CA LYS A 733 82.47 9.51 126.84
C LYS A 733 83.36 9.74 125.63
N ILE A 734 83.85 8.67 125.01
CA ILE A 734 84.73 8.76 123.84
C ILE A 734 83.98 9.33 122.63
N ALA A 735 82.71 8.93 122.44
CA ALA A 735 81.87 9.47 121.37
C ALA A 735 81.54 10.96 121.58
N LYS A 736 81.26 11.38 122.82
CA LYS A 736 80.97 12.78 123.13
C LYS A 736 82.16 13.70 122.92
N GLU A 737 83.36 13.31 123.37
CA GLU A 737 84.57 14.14 123.19
C GLU A 737 84.91 14.35 121.71
N ARG A 738 84.79 13.32 120.87
CA ARG A 738 85.02 13.47 119.42
C ARG A 738 83.97 14.36 118.78
N TYR A 739 82.71 14.24 119.17
CA TYR A 739 81.63 15.07 118.62
C TYR A 739 81.75 16.54 119.04
N GLU A 740 82.08 16.82 120.30
CA GLU A 740 82.28 18.18 120.80
C GLU A 740 83.48 18.86 120.13
N ASN A 741 84.60 18.16 119.93
CA ASN A 741 85.75 18.69 119.20
C ASN A 741 85.42 19.03 117.74
N MET A 742 84.67 18.18 117.04
CA MET A 742 84.25 18.46 115.66
C MET A 742 83.32 19.67 115.58
N MET A 743 82.38 19.79 116.52
CA MET A 743 81.44 20.92 116.58
C MET A 743 82.16 22.24 116.92
N GLN A 744 83.17 22.22 117.79
CA GLN A 744 84.00 23.40 118.05
C GLN A 744 84.78 23.82 116.80
N TYR A 745 85.35 22.87 116.05
CA TYR A 745 86.09 23.19 114.83
C TYR A 745 85.18 23.83 113.76
N GLN A 746 83.96 23.31 113.57
CA GLN A 746 82.98 23.94 112.69
C GLN A 746 82.55 25.33 113.16
N LYS A 747 82.35 25.53 114.48
CA LYS A 747 82.02 26.85 115.03
C LYS A 747 83.13 27.87 114.75
N LEU A 748 84.39 27.50 114.97
CA LEU A 748 85.54 28.36 114.68
C LEU A 748 85.63 28.69 113.18
N THR A 749 85.42 27.69 112.31
CA THR A 749 85.42 27.92 110.85
C THR A 749 84.30 28.86 110.42
N LYS A 750 83.13 28.78 111.06
CA LYS A 750 81.99 29.65 110.74
C LYS A 750 82.22 31.08 111.20
N ILE A 751 82.76 31.27 112.42
CA ILE A 751 83.14 32.60 112.94
C ILE A 751 84.21 33.23 112.05
N SER A 752 85.20 32.47 111.59
CA SER A 752 86.23 32.96 110.66
C SER A 752 85.62 33.45 109.34
N ARG A 753 84.62 32.75 108.80
CA ARG A 753 83.94 33.15 107.56
C ARG A 753 83.09 34.42 107.76
N GLU A 754 82.36 34.52 108.87
CA GLU A 754 81.56 35.70 109.22
C GLU A 754 82.44 36.95 109.45
N GLN A 755 83.61 36.78 110.08
CA GLN A 755 84.58 37.86 110.23
C GLN A 755 85.15 38.32 108.88
N ALA A 756 85.42 37.40 107.94
CA ALA A 756 85.90 37.74 106.61
C ALA A 756 84.87 38.54 105.80
N GLU A 757 83.58 38.18 105.89
CA GLU A 757 82.50 38.97 105.28
C GLU A 757 82.39 40.37 105.89
N GLN A 758 82.44 40.51 107.23
CA GLN A 758 82.40 41.83 107.88
C GLN A 758 83.59 42.70 107.50
N ILE A 759 84.80 42.13 107.36
CA ILE A 759 85.97 42.87 106.89
C ILE A 759 85.77 43.35 105.44
N SER A 760 85.22 42.51 104.56
CA SER A 760 84.97 42.88 103.16
C SER A 760 83.92 44.00 103.04
N ILE A 761 82.89 43.99 103.90
CA ILE A 761 81.89 45.06 103.97
C ILE A 761 82.52 46.36 104.45
N LEU A 762 83.32 46.31 105.52
CA LEU A 762 83.99 47.49 106.07
C LEU A 762 85.04 48.07 105.10
N GLN A 763 85.74 47.23 104.33
CA GLN A 763 86.67 47.68 103.29
C GLN A 763 85.95 48.40 102.14
N ALA A 764 84.82 47.88 101.66
CA ALA A 764 84.00 48.55 100.66
C ALA A 764 83.42 49.89 101.17
N GLU A 765 83.04 49.96 102.46
CA GLU A 765 82.58 51.19 103.09
C GLU A 765 83.70 52.23 103.21
N VAL A 766 84.94 51.80 103.51
CA VAL A 766 86.13 52.67 103.54
C VAL A 766 86.49 53.17 102.15
N GLU A 767 86.38 52.35 101.10
CA GLU A 767 86.54 52.80 99.70
C GLU A 767 85.45 53.80 99.30
N ARG A 768 84.19 53.55 99.67
CA ARG A 768 83.07 54.46 99.44
C ARG A 768 83.28 55.83 100.10
N LEU A 769 83.87 55.85 101.30
CA LEU A 769 84.18 57.10 102.01
C LEU A 769 85.43 57.80 101.45
N ARG A 770 86.46 57.07 101.00
CA ARG A 770 87.65 57.65 100.35
C ARG A 770 87.33 58.34 99.01
N MET A 771 86.31 57.88 98.27
CA MET A 771 85.87 58.44 96.98
C MET A 771 85.03 59.74 97.06
N LYS A 772 84.50 60.11 98.24
CA LYS A 772 83.61 61.27 98.37
C LYS A 772 84.33 62.58 98.67
N THR A 773 85.49 62.50 99.31
CA THR A 773 86.19 63.67 99.85
C THR A 773 87.33 64.11 98.95
N PHE A 774 87.95 63.16 98.28
CA PHE A 774 89.12 63.44 97.50
C PHE A 774 88.91 62.98 96.09
N PRO A 775 89.39 63.76 95.11
CA PRO A 775 89.44 63.35 93.72
C PRO A 775 90.42 62.18 93.63
N ALA A 776 89.92 61.01 93.99
CA ALA A 776 90.39 59.73 93.55
C ALA A 776 89.63 59.56 92.24
N LEU A 777 90.28 59.61 91.11
CA LEU A 777 91.35 58.71 90.80
C LEU A 777 92.19 59.52 89.80
N VAL A 778 93.48 59.70 90.08
CA VAL A 778 94.40 58.56 89.92
C VAL A 778 93.97 57.85 88.65
N GLN A 779 94.74 58.13 87.63
CA GLN A 779 94.58 57.49 86.34
C GLN A 779 94.51 55.97 86.50
N MET A 780 94.38 55.33 85.38
CA MET A 780 95.15 54.09 85.23
C MET A 780 96.52 54.15 85.92
#